data_AF-A0A172TAT9-F1
#
_entry.id   AF-A0A172TAT9-F1
#
_cell.length_a   1.000
_cell.length_b   1.000
_cell.length_c   1.000
_cell.angle_alpha   90.00
_cell.angle_beta   90.00
_cell.angle_gamma   90.00
#
_symmetry.space_group_name_H-M   'P 1'
#
loop_
_entity.id
_entity.type
_entity.pdbx_description
1 polymer ?
#
loop_
_entity_poly.entity_id
_entity_poly.type
_entity_poly.pdbx_seq_one_letter_code
_entity_poly.pdbx_strand_id
1 'polypeptide(L)'
;MQNSPRTQGATLIVSLLMVMLVLAMTMVLTAQVTVSARRSSADQQTILQARYAAESGVSRVQSQLDLMSRLLNVSALDTAVLNSSVESDMAALCGLSSLPLFTGKANLCTFPASQGLGRVTSGVNARTQFLVRTMSEGAFDAQGIPEANASVRSQFWSELFSGQQGTPYAGGQDATYAARFGLQPLKVERTHENTYRFYFKVPDLQVRGQLGASSQNIQARAAQPEGFLLISRQPFSRYALFTNHHFSDAEDEARGERVTFTDRTMFSGPVHTNQHFLFQGTPWFGGSVSSAGCPQSGIGLVSGVPDCTRPQEPGAFFGNNTLLTPEIEFAPSNAPVVCEADAKCHAPQFGGSVTWDNKYVELPTDNQEQEEVAIERGLALNGDVSELQLRQGQVSGQLRQLISYTQNGVTTRLAYGPDNKLLIQVPDGSWQPTKRDPAGVITANPGGVAAVFNGVISVSGNVQNLNGGPAADATPPEPTIAAFAGLTLAATGNVTVTSSLTYASPPCSGGHVRNSNGTVTPAACGDLTARNMLGIYSSGDHESSPGDIELVSPASCPNGFGTCASLPANARIHAVMMASQGAVRVRGHDEPVNASPFELGNIQLLGGIIENYYGAFGITDGRGYGRNFVYDPRMNDGMAPPAFPTERHWTVGLRTEKLVNGVLASEELTGLRLRGDVVSTVAP
;
A
#
# COMPACT_ATOMS: atom_id res chain seq x y z
N MET A 1 -102.35 17.50 68.34
CA MET A 1 -102.23 17.32 66.87
C MET A 1 -102.16 18.69 66.23
N GLN A 2 -100.98 19.13 65.80
CA GLN A 2 -100.79 20.28 64.91
C GLN A 2 -99.28 20.35 64.57
N ASN A 3 -98.91 20.03 63.33
CA ASN A 3 -97.56 20.32 62.81
C ASN A 3 -97.60 21.65 62.07
N SER A 4 -96.67 22.54 62.42
CA SER A 4 -96.58 23.94 61.99
C SER A 4 -96.08 24.09 60.54
N PRO A 5 -96.69 24.95 59.70
CA PRO A 5 -96.30 25.15 58.29
C PRO A 5 -95.06 26.04 58.08
N ARG A 6 -94.32 26.42 59.13
CA ARG A 6 -93.12 27.30 59.01
C ARG A 6 -91.81 26.58 58.66
N THR A 7 -91.75 25.26 58.72
CA THR A 7 -90.50 24.50 58.51
C THR A 7 -90.25 24.00 57.08
N GLN A 8 -91.20 24.16 56.14
CA GLN A 8 -91.04 23.74 54.74
C GLN A 8 -90.42 24.80 53.83
N GLY A 9 -90.55 26.10 54.14
CA GLY A 9 -89.95 27.18 53.33
C GLY A 9 -88.44 27.36 53.56
N ALA A 10 -87.98 27.18 54.81
CA ALA A 10 -86.57 27.33 55.16
C ALA A 10 -85.69 26.19 54.63
N THR A 11 -86.20 24.95 54.62
CA THR A 11 -85.49 23.79 54.04
C THR A 11 -85.33 23.90 52.53
N LEU A 12 -86.28 24.51 51.82
CA LEU A 12 -86.22 24.69 50.37
C LEU A 12 -85.23 25.80 49.97
N ILE A 13 -85.11 26.86 50.76
CA ILE A 13 -84.09 27.90 50.55
C ILE A 13 -82.69 27.39 50.90
N VAL A 14 -82.53 26.63 51.99
CA VAL A 14 -81.24 26.07 52.39
C VAL A 14 -80.78 24.98 51.41
N SER A 15 -81.69 24.12 50.93
CA SER A 15 -81.32 23.12 49.91
C SER A 15 -80.97 23.77 48.58
N LEU A 16 -81.67 24.82 48.16
CA LEU A 16 -81.37 25.54 46.92
C LEU A 16 -80.07 26.35 47.00
N LEU A 17 -79.78 26.97 48.15
CA LEU A 17 -78.48 27.60 48.41
C LEU A 17 -77.34 26.58 48.47
N MET A 18 -77.56 25.40 49.07
CA MET A 18 -76.55 24.35 49.11
C MET A 18 -76.29 23.77 47.71
N VAL A 19 -77.34 23.58 46.90
CA VAL A 19 -77.20 23.15 45.50
C VAL A 19 -76.49 24.21 44.66
N MET A 20 -76.80 25.50 44.83
CA MET A 20 -76.07 26.58 44.16
C MET A 20 -74.60 26.65 44.59
N LEU A 21 -74.32 26.44 45.88
CA LEU A 21 -72.95 26.45 46.40
C LEU A 21 -72.15 25.25 45.90
N VAL A 22 -72.77 24.06 45.83
CA VAL A 22 -72.18 22.86 45.23
C VAL A 22 -71.93 23.09 43.72
N LEU A 23 -72.87 23.69 43.00
CA LEU A 23 -72.69 24.04 41.57
C LEU A 23 -71.58 25.07 41.35
N ALA A 24 -71.46 26.08 42.20
CA ALA A 24 -70.37 27.05 42.12
C ALA A 24 -69.01 26.40 42.41
N MET A 25 -68.95 25.50 43.41
CA MET A 25 -67.74 24.79 43.79
C MET A 25 -67.30 23.79 42.70
N THR A 26 -68.22 23.08 42.06
CA THR A 26 -67.92 22.21 40.91
C THR A 26 -67.47 23.02 39.69
N MET A 27 -68.01 24.22 39.47
CA MET A 27 -67.57 25.13 38.40
C MET A 27 -66.15 25.66 38.63
N VAL A 28 -65.79 25.99 39.88
CA VAL A 28 -64.42 26.42 40.23
C VAL A 28 -63.42 25.26 40.09
N LEU A 29 -63.78 24.06 40.55
CA LEU A 29 -62.93 22.87 40.42
C LEU A 29 -62.74 22.48 38.94
N THR A 30 -63.79 22.51 38.12
CA THR A 30 -63.69 22.24 36.68
C THR A 30 -62.87 23.31 35.94
N ALA A 31 -62.98 24.58 36.33
CA ALA A 31 -62.15 25.65 35.77
C ALA A 31 -60.66 25.48 36.13
N GLN A 32 -60.34 25.14 37.39
CA GLN A 32 -58.97 24.88 37.82
C GLN A 32 -58.37 23.64 37.14
N VAL A 33 -59.14 22.56 37.02
CA VAL A 33 -58.72 21.35 36.29
C VAL A 33 -58.49 21.66 34.82
N THR A 34 -59.34 22.47 34.19
CA THR A 34 -59.19 22.86 32.77
C THR A 34 -57.96 23.75 32.56
N VAL A 35 -57.69 24.70 33.45
CA VAL A 35 -56.49 25.55 33.39
C VAL A 35 -55.21 24.74 33.66
N SER A 36 -55.24 23.82 34.63
CA SER A 36 -54.13 22.92 34.93
C SER A 36 -53.86 21.94 33.77
N ALA A 37 -54.91 21.40 33.15
CA ALA A 37 -54.80 20.52 32.00
C ALA A 37 -54.27 21.27 30.77
N ARG A 38 -54.69 22.53 30.55
CA ARG A 38 -54.15 23.38 29.47
C ARG A 38 -52.68 23.76 29.69
N ARG A 39 -52.29 24.10 30.92
CA ARG A 39 -50.88 24.35 31.25
C ARG A 39 -50.02 23.09 31.05
N SER A 40 -50.47 21.96 31.59
CA SER A 40 -49.81 20.66 31.39
C SER A 40 -49.67 20.29 29.90
N SER A 41 -50.71 20.51 29.10
CA SER A 41 -50.68 20.24 27.65
C SER A 41 -49.76 21.19 26.90
N ALA A 42 -49.72 22.48 27.26
CA ALA A 42 -48.80 23.44 26.65
C ALA A 42 -47.34 23.15 27.03
N ASP A 43 -47.08 22.81 28.29
CA ASP A 43 -45.76 22.43 28.77
C ASP A 43 -45.28 21.13 28.09
N GLN A 44 -46.15 20.12 27.96
CA GLN A 44 -45.88 18.90 27.20
C GLN A 44 -45.59 19.20 25.72
N GLN A 45 -46.34 20.11 25.10
CA GLN A 45 -46.10 20.51 23.72
C GLN A 45 -44.74 21.20 23.55
N THR A 46 -44.34 22.09 24.48
CA THR A 46 -43.02 22.75 24.40
C THR A 46 -41.87 21.78 24.61
N ILE A 47 -42.02 20.79 25.49
CA ILE A 47 -41.03 19.73 25.72
C ILE A 47 -40.89 18.84 24.48
N LEU A 48 -42.00 18.45 23.85
CA LEU A 48 -41.98 17.66 22.61
C LEU A 48 -41.33 18.43 21.47
N GLN A 49 -41.61 19.73 21.33
CA GLN A 49 -40.97 20.57 20.32
C GLN A 49 -39.47 20.74 20.58
N ALA A 50 -39.05 20.92 21.83
CA ALA A 50 -37.62 20.93 22.20
C ALA A 50 -36.95 19.58 21.89
N ARG A 51 -37.65 18.47 22.09
CA ARG A 51 -37.15 17.13 21.72
C ARG A 51 -37.00 16.99 20.19
N TYR A 52 -38.00 17.37 19.40
CA TYR A 52 -37.89 17.33 17.94
C TYR A 52 -36.76 18.21 17.40
N ALA A 53 -36.51 19.37 18.03
CA ALA A 53 -35.34 20.18 17.72
C ALA A 53 -34.04 19.41 18.00
N ALA A 54 -33.92 18.76 19.17
CA ALA A 54 -32.75 17.93 19.48
C ALA A 54 -32.58 16.75 18.50
N GLU A 55 -33.66 16.07 18.10
CA GLU A 55 -33.63 15.00 17.10
C GLU A 55 -33.16 15.54 15.74
N SER A 56 -33.59 16.75 15.36
CA SER A 56 -33.12 17.43 14.15
C SER A 56 -31.61 17.72 14.19
N GLY A 57 -31.07 18.07 15.36
CA GLY A 57 -29.63 18.26 15.54
C GLY A 57 -28.85 16.94 15.42
N VAL A 58 -29.39 15.81 15.91
CA VAL A 58 -28.80 14.47 15.67
C VAL A 58 -28.80 14.15 14.18
N SER A 59 -29.91 14.37 13.48
CA SER A 59 -30.01 14.17 12.03
C SER A 59 -29.03 15.07 11.26
N ARG A 60 -28.79 16.31 11.71
CA ARG A 60 -27.81 17.21 11.10
C ARG A 60 -26.39 16.65 11.18
N VAL A 61 -25.98 16.14 12.35
CA VAL A 61 -24.65 15.53 12.53
C VAL A 61 -24.55 14.21 11.75
N GLN A 62 -25.58 13.36 11.79
CA GLN A 62 -25.61 12.13 11.00
C GLN A 62 -25.47 12.42 9.50
N SER A 63 -26.14 13.46 8.99
CA SER A 63 -26.00 13.88 7.59
C SER A 63 -24.57 14.28 7.23
N GLN A 64 -23.77 14.81 8.16
CA GLN A 64 -22.36 15.12 7.93
C GLN A 64 -21.50 13.85 7.89
N LEU A 65 -21.77 12.90 8.78
CA LEU A 65 -21.12 11.58 8.77
C LEU A 65 -21.45 10.78 7.51
N ASP A 66 -22.69 10.88 7.03
CA ASP A 66 -23.13 10.25 5.78
C ASP A 66 -22.44 10.90 4.57
N LEU A 67 -22.32 12.24 4.54
CA LEU A 67 -21.57 12.96 3.51
C LEU A 67 -20.10 12.51 3.49
N MET A 68 -19.45 12.48 4.64
CA MET A 68 -18.09 11.96 4.77
C MET A 68 -17.98 10.53 4.24
N SER A 69 -18.89 9.64 4.66
CA SER A 69 -18.86 8.23 4.25
C SER A 69 -18.99 8.11 2.73
N ARG A 70 -19.88 8.91 2.10
CA ARG A 70 -20.00 8.96 0.64
C ARG A 70 -18.73 9.49 -0.04
N LEU A 71 -18.13 10.56 0.49
CA LEU A 71 -16.87 11.11 -0.03
C LEU A 71 -15.71 10.11 0.08
N LEU A 72 -15.64 9.36 1.18
CA LEU A 72 -14.63 8.32 1.38
C LEU A 72 -14.87 7.09 0.50
N ASN A 73 -16.13 6.74 0.22
CA ASN A 73 -16.45 5.62 -0.69
C ASN A 73 -16.08 5.91 -2.15
N VAL A 74 -15.97 7.18 -2.54
CA VAL A 74 -15.47 7.59 -3.86
C VAL A 74 -14.04 8.13 -3.80
N SER A 75 -13.35 7.92 -2.66
CA SER A 75 -11.99 8.43 -2.49
C SER A 75 -11.03 7.68 -3.40
N ALA A 76 -10.22 8.45 -4.12
CA ALA A 76 -9.25 7.92 -5.06
C ALA A 76 -8.06 8.88 -5.11
N LEU A 77 -6.86 8.32 -5.14
CA LEU A 77 -5.68 9.09 -5.52
C LEU A 77 -5.44 8.86 -7.00
N ASP A 78 -5.15 9.95 -7.71
CA ASP A 78 -4.72 9.88 -9.10
C ASP A 78 -3.45 9.02 -9.21
N THR A 79 -3.36 8.22 -10.27
CA THR A 79 -2.23 7.32 -10.51
C THR A 79 -0.90 8.04 -10.73
N ALA A 80 -0.94 9.32 -11.12
CA ALA A 80 0.23 10.18 -11.23
C ALA A 80 0.73 10.72 -9.88
N VAL A 81 -0.01 10.51 -8.78
CA VAL A 81 0.47 10.90 -7.44
C VAL A 81 1.60 9.96 -7.02
N LEU A 82 2.80 10.53 -6.96
CA LEU A 82 4.02 9.83 -6.53
C LEU A 82 3.97 9.43 -5.05
N ASN A 83 4.69 8.37 -4.68
CA ASN A 83 4.80 7.96 -3.28
C ASN A 83 5.40 9.08 -2.41
N SER A 84 6.41 9.79 -2.90
CA SER A 84 7.04 10.94 -2.23
C SER A 84 6.04 12.03 -1.83
N SER A 85 5.00 12.27 -2.65
CA SER A 85 3.93 13.22 -2.35
C SER A 85 3.07 12.75 -1.18
N VAL A 86 2.71 11.46 -1.16
CA VAL A 86 1.93 10.87 -0.05
C VAL A 86 2.77 10.80 1.23
N GLU A 87 4.06 10.48 1.14
CA GLU A 87 4.98 10.53 2.29
C GLU A 87 5.05 11.92 2.91
N SER A 88 5.15 12.96 2.06
CA SER A 88 5.15 14.36 2.50
C SER A 88 3.82 14.73 3.17
N ASP A 89 2.69 14.33 2.57
CA ASP A 89 1.36 14.56 3.13
C ASP A 89 1.19 13.85 4.50
N MET A 90 1.71 12.63 4.67
CA MET A 90 1.71 11.90 5.93
C MET A 90 2.66 12.51 6.98
N ALA A 91 3.83 12.99 6.57
CA ALA A 91 4.74 13.73 7.45
C ALA A 91 4.07 15.02 7.95
N ALA A 92 3.44 15.78 7.05
CA ALA A 92 2.70 16.99 7.38
C ALA A 92 1.54 16.73 8.34
N LEU A 93 0.77 15.65 8.12
CA LEU A 93 -0.28 15.18 9.03
C LEU A 93 0.26 14.94 10.45
N CYS A 94 1.45 14.37 10.56
CA CYS A 94 2.13 14.14 11.83
C CYS A 94 2.93 15.34 12.37
N GLY A 95 3.01 16.46 11.64
CA GLY A 95 3.84 17.61 12.02
C GLY A 95 5.34 17.34 11.95
N LEU A 96 5.76 16.40 11.11
CA LEU A 96 7.15 16.05 10.84
C LEU A 96 7.64 16.75 9.56
N SER A 97 8.95 17.03 9.48
CA SER A 97 9.57 17.55 8.25
C SER A 97 9.77 16.48 7.19
N SER A 98 9.97 15.23 7.60
CA SER A 98 9.98 14.05 6.73
C SER A 98 9.67 12.80 7.56
N LEU A 99 9.19 11.74 6.91
CA LEU A 99 9.01 10.46 7.57
C LEU A 99 10.36 9.80 7.92
N PRO A 100 10.43 9.03 9.01
CA PRO A 100 11.57 8.16 9.25
C PRO A 100 11.64 7.05 8.19
N LEU A 101 12.86 6.54 7.92
CA LEU A 101 13.03 5.37 7.07
C LEU A 101 12.22 4.19 7.61
N PHE A 102 11.58 3.46 6.70
CA PHE A 102 10.80 2.29 7.08
C PHE A 102 11.75 1.17 7.51
N THR A 103 11.65 0.74 8.76
CA THR A 103 12.39 -0.41 9.30
C THR A 103 11.44 -1.52 9.77
N GLY A 104 10.18 -1.46 9.33
CA GLY A 104 9.07 -2.24 9.84
C GLY A 104 7.92 -1.36 10.34
N LYS A 105 6.82 -2.03 10.67
CA LYS A 105 5.58 -1.40 11.16
C LYS A 105 5.84 -0.45 12.33
N ALA A 106 5.40 0.81 12.21
CA ALA A 106 5.63 1.84 13.21
C ALA A 106 4.47 2.86 13.31
N ASN A 107 4.20 3.32 14.53
CA ASN A 107 3.36 4.49 14.76
C ASN A 107 4.18 5.75 14.42
N LEU A 108 3.73 6.53 13.43
CA LEU A 108 4.40 7.76 13.01
C LEU A 108 4.12 8.91 13.97
N CYS A 109 2.87 9.02 14.43
CA CYS A 109 2.44 10.00 15.41
C CYS A 109 1.15 9.57 16.11
N THR A 110 0.90 10.16 17.28
CA THR A 110 -0.35 10.03 18.03
C THR A 110 -0.95 11.41 18.29
N PHE A 111 -2.27 11.49 18.37
CA PHE A 111 -3.00 12.72 18.61
C PHE A 111 -3.65 12.66 20.00
N PRO A 112 -3.43 13.66 20.87
CA PRO A 112 -4.23 13.84 22.08
C PRO A 112 -5.71 14.01 21.74
N ALA A 113 -6.60 13.51 22.60
CA ALA A 113 -8.04 13.58 22.34
C ALA A 113 -8.60 15.01 22.14
N SER A 114 -7.93 16.01 22.74
CA SER A 114 -8.27 17.43 22.57
C SER A 114 -7.79 18.05 21.26
N GLN A 115 -6.91 17.37 20.53
CA GLN A 115 -6.29 17.87 19.30
C GLN A 115 -7.05 17.38 18.06
N GLY A 116 -7.57 18.32 17.27
CA GLY A 116 -8.00 18.06 15.90
C GLY A 116 -6.86 18.19 14.88
N LEU A 117 -7.19 18.19 13.59
CA LEU A 117 -6.23 18.49 12.52
C LEU A 117 -5.85 19.99 12.45
N GLY A 118 -6.50 20.84 13.25
CA GLY A 118 -6.28 22.29 13.28
C GLY A 118 -7.06 23.01 12.18
N ARG A 119 -7.19 24.35 12.29
CA ARG A 119 -7.82 25.20 11.28
C ARG A 119 -6.82 26.27 10.84
N VAL A 120 -6.86 26.63 9.57
CA VAL A 120 -6.12 27.78 9.02
C VAL A 120 -7.11 28.85 8.57
N THR A 121 -6.74 30.13 8.72
CA THR A 121 -7.60 31.26 8.35
C THR A 121 -7.65 31.52 6.85
N SER A 122 -6.64 31.05 6.11
CA SER A 122 -6.55 31.14 4.65
C SER A 122 -5.65 30.03 4.12
N GLY A 123 -5.97 29.49 2.94
CA GLY A 123 -5.17 28.46 2.28
C GLY A 123 -5.48 27.04 2.76
N VAL A 124 -4.61 26.10 2.41
CA VAL A 124 -4.78 24.68 2.76
C VAL A 124 -4.00 24.38 4.04
N ASN A 125 -4.70 23.79 5.02
CA ASN A 125 -4.06 23.22 6.19
C ASN A 125 -3.23 21.99 5.77
N ALA A 126 -1.92 22.06 5.98
CA ALA A 126 -0.97 20.99 5.64
C ALA A 126 -1.38 19.62 6.22
N ARG A 127 -2.00 19.58 7.41
CA ARG A 127 -2.48 18.33 8.03
C ARG A 127 -3.69 17.71 7.34
N THR A 128 -4.38 18.47 6.50
CA THR A 128 -5.53 17.99 5.71
C THR A 128 -5.18 17.77 4.24
N GLN A 129 -3.95 18.09 3.83
CA GLN A 129 -3.52 18.05 2.43
C GLN A 129 -3.78 16.68 1.79
N PHE A 130 -3.50 15.61 2.54
CA PHE A 130 -3.78 14.25 2.06
C PHE A 130 -5.27 14.05 1.74
N LEU A 131 -6.19 14.46 2.63
CA LEU A 131 -7.64 14.33 2.41
C LEU A 131 -8.11 15.20 1.24
N VAL A 132 -7.50 16.38 1.07
CA VAL A 132 -7.81 17.28 -0.07
C VAL A 132 -7.35 16.69 -1.40
N ARG A 133 -6.27 15.90 -1.40
CA ARG A 133 -5.74 15.21 -2.58
C ARG A 133 -6.56 13.97 -2.94
N THR A 134 -6.94 13.18 -1.93
CA THR A 134 -7.70 11.93 -2.11
C THR A 134 -9.18 12.17 -2.47
N MET A 135 -9.73 13.35 -2.15
CA MET A 135 -11.11 13.71 -2.48
C MET A 135 -11.11 14.92 -3.42
N SER A 136 -11.34 14.64 -4.70
CA SER A 136 -11.32 15.64 -5.77
C SER A 136 -12.46 16.65 -5.66
N GLU A 137 -12.35 17.77 -6.39
CA GLU A 137 -13.42 18.76 -6.48
C GLU A 137 -14.71 18.14 -7.02
N GLY A 138 -14.61 17.35 -8.09
CA GLY A 138 -15.75 16.63 -8.67
C GLY A 138 -16.43 15.67 -7.70
N ALA A 139 -15.70 15.08 -6.74
CA ALA A 139 -16.30 14.27 -5.69
C ALA A 139 -17.19 15.10 -4.76
N PHE A 140 -16.78 16.33 -4.42
CA PHE A 140 -17.60 17.26 -3.61
C PHE A 140 -18.78 17.83 -4.41
N ASP A 141 -18.57 18.19 -5.68
CA ASP A 141 -19.62 18.67 -6.57
C ASP A 141 -20.73 17.62 -6.74
N ALA A 142 -20.36 16.35 -6.92
CA ALA A 142 -21.29 15.22 -7.01
C ALA A 142 -22.10 15.00 -5.72
N GLN A 143 -21.62 15.50 -4.57
CA GLN A 143 -22.35 15.50 -3.30
C GLN A 143 -23.13 16.81 -3.05
N GLY A 144 -23.23 17.69 -4.04
CA GLY A 144 -23.98 18.95 -3.97
C GLY A 144 -23.24 20.09 -3.30
N ILE A 145 -21.90 20.04 -3.25
CA ILE A 145 -21.04 21.12 -2.77
C ILE A 145 -20.26 21.67 -3.97
N PRO A 146 -20.86 22.56 -4.78
CA PRO A 146 -20.21 23.11 -5.97
C PRO A 146 -19.03 24.01 -5.60
N GLU A 147 -18.04 24.10 -6.49
CA GLU A 147 -16.87 25.00 -6.37
C GLU A 147 -16.04 24.74 -5.09
N ALA A 148 -16.00 23.49 -4.65
CA ALA A 148 -15.24 23.07 -3.48
C ALA A 148 -13.74 23.05 -3.79
N ASN A 149 -13.13 24.23 -3.97
CA ASN A 149 -11.69 24.38 -4.17
C ASN A 149 -10.88 23.84 -2.98
N ALA A 150 -9.57 23.72 -3.13
CA ALA A 150 -8.69 23.12 -2.12
C ALA A 150 -8.82 23.73 -0.72
N SER A 151 -9.05 25.05 -0.61
CA SER A 151 -9.23 25.74 0.68
C SER A 151 -10.54 25.33 1.35
N VAL A 152 -11.63 25.23 0.58
CA VAL A 152 -12.95 24.81 1.08
C VAL A 152 -12.90 23.35 1.56
N ARG A 153 -12.30 22.45 0.76
CA ARG A 153 -12.12 21.05 1.15
C ARG A 153 -11.26 20.91 2.40
N SER A 154 -10.17 21.69 2.49
CA SER A 154 -9.31 21.71 3.67
C SER A 154 -10.05 22.16 4.93
N GLN A 155 -10.89 23.19 4.82
CA GLN A 155 -11.74 23.64 5.92
C GLN A 155 -12.74 22.55 6.33
N PHE A 156 -13.42 21.92 5.38
CA PHE A 156 -14.34 20.81 5.65
C PHE A 156 -13.68 19.72 6.49
N TRP A 157 -12.50 19.25 6.08
CA TRP A 157 -11.77 18.21 6.82
C TRP A 157 -11.27 18.68 8.19
N SER A 158 -10.84 19.95 8.29
CA SER A 158 -10.42 20.56 9.55
C SER A 158 -11.57 20.68 10.56
N GLU A 159 -12.78 20.98 10.09
CA GLU A 159 -13.99 21.06 10.91
C GLU A 159 -14.49 19.68 11.35
N LEU A 160 -14.45 18.73 10.43
CA LEU A 160 -14.85 17.36 10.68
C LEU A 160 -13.91 16.68 11.69
N PHE A 161 -12.60 16.80 11.53
CA PHE A 161 -11.59 16.30 12.47
C PHE A 161 -11.16 17.36 13.49
N SER A 162 -12.13 17.99 14.16
CA SER A 162 -11.90 19.04 15.17
C SER A 162 -11.55 18.50 16.56
N GLY A 163 -11.48 17.18 16.74
CA GLY A 163 -11.21 16.55 18.04
C GLY A 163 -12.34 16.79 19.05
N GLN A 164 -12.05 16.68 20.35
CA GLN A 164 -13.03 16.91 21.41
C GLN A 164 -13.63 18.33 21.43
N GLN A 165 -12.93 19.34 20.90
CA GLN A 165 -13.47 20.70 20.86
C GLN A 165 -14.75 20.79 20.02
N GLY A 166 -14.82 19.96 18.96
CA GLY A 166 -15.95 19.83 18.06
C GLY A 166 -16.23 21.10 17.25
N THR A 167 -16.88 20.92 16.12
CA THR A 167 -17.50 22.01 15.37
C THR A 167 -18.92 22.23 15.91
N PRO A 168 -19.33 23.49 16.19
CA PRO A 168 -20.68 23.77 16.63
C PRO A 168 -21.68 23.59 15.48
N TYR A 169 -22.77 22.87 15.77
CA TYR A 169 -23.92 22.72 14.91
C TYR A 169 -25.13 23.32 15.63
N ALA A 170 -25.73 24.36 15.07
CA ALA A 170 -26.91 24.99 15.62
C ALA A 170 -27.88 25.37 14.50
N GLY A 171 -29.17 25.38 14.80
CA GLY A 171 -30.22 25.75 13.85
C GLY A 171 -31.61 25.63 14.45
N GLY A 172 -32.62 25.98 13.66
CA GLY A 172 -34.02 26.04 14.07
C GLY A 172 -34.58 27.47 13.98
N GLN A 173 -35.90 27.59 13.77
CA GLN A 173 -36.60 28.88 13.74
C GLN A 173 -37.25 29.17 15.09
N ASP A 174 -38.25 28.36 15.48
CA ASP A 174 -38.96 28.53 16.75
C ASP A 174 -38.30 27.75 17.90
N ALA A 175 -38.10 26.44 17.70
CA ALA A 175 -37.31 25.60 18.58
C ALA A 175 -35.90 25.42 17.98
N THR A 176 -34.88 25.72 18.77
CA THR A 176 -33.48 25.67 18.34
C THR A 176 -32.77 24.45 18.88
N TYR A 177 -31.80 23.93 18.15
CA TYR A 177 -30.87 22.92 18.65
C TYR A 177 -29.43 23.45 18.70
N ALA A 178 -28.64 22.86 19.58
CA ALA A 178 -27.20 23.07 19.67
C ALA A 178 -26.50 21.74 19.94
N ALA A 179 -25.48 21.45 19.14
CA ALA A 179 -24.61 20.29 19.28
C ALA A 179 -23.15 20.71 19.01
N ARG A 180 -22.21 19.94 19.55
CA ARG A 180 -20.80 20.03 19.18
C ARG A 180 -20.33 18.64 18.78
N PHE A 181 -19.74 18.53 17.60
CA PHE A 181 -19.29 17.25 17.08
C PHE A 181 -18.02 17.39 16.26
N GLY A 182 -17.11 16.44 16.43
CA GLY A 182 -15.85 16.35 15.70
C GLY A 182 -15.25 14.96 15.86
N LEU A 183 -14.79 14.38 14.76
CA LEU A 183 -13.99 13.17 14.79
C LEU A 183 -12.67 13.42 15.49
N GLN A 184 -12.24 12.44 16.27
CA GLN A 184 -11.00 12.52 17.03
C GLN A 184 -9.93 11.75 16.28
N PRO A 185 -8.93 12.41 15.66
CA PRO A 185 -7.77 11.69 15.14
C PRO A 185 -7.08 10.97 16.31
N LEU A 186 -6.57 9.77 16.08
CA LEU A 186 -5.94 8.95 17.12
C LEU A 186 -4.46 8.76 16.85
N LYS A 187 -4.12 8.25 15.66
CA LYS A 187 -2.74 7.99 15.25
C LYS A 187 -2.61 7.82 13.75
N VAL A 188 -1.40 8.00 13.25
CA VAL A 188 -0.99 7.53 11.92
C VAL A 188 0.00 6.40 12.10
N GLU A 189 -0.22 5.30 11.38
CA GLU A 189 0.62 4.13 11.41
C GLU A 189 1.09 3.80 10.00
N ARG A 190 2.39 3.53 9.84
CA ARG A 190 2.98 3.01 8.60
C ARG A 190 3.16 1.51 8.79
N THR A 191 2.43 0.69 8.04
CA THR A 191 2.47 -0.78 8.19
C THR A 191 3.40 -1.44 7.20
N HIS A 192 3.51 -0.89 5.99
CA HIS A 192 4.43 -1.29 4.92
C HIS A 192 5.11 -0.01 4.41
N GLU A 193 6.14 -0.13 3.56
CA GLU A 193 6.82 1.05 3.01
C GLU A 193 5.83 2.07 2.42
N ASN A 194 4.90 1.66 1.56
CA ASN A 194 3.91 2.58 0.97
C ASN A 194 2.48 2.31 1.45
N THR A 195 2.32 1.93 2.73
CA THR A 195 1.01 1.69 3.34
C THR A 195 0.83 2.41 4.67
N TYR A 196 -0.18 3.25 4.73
CA TYR A 196 -0.54 4.10 5.85
C TYR A 196 -1.96 3.80 6.35
N ARG A 197 -2.13 3.92 7.66
CA ARG A 197 -3.43 3.86 8.33
C ARG A 197 -3.60 5.09 9.19
N PHE A 198 -4.59 5.91 8.86
CA PHE A 198 -4.99 7.05 9.67
C PHE A 198 -6.19 6.67 10.53
N TYR A 199 -5.95 6.43 11.81
CA TYR A 199 -6.97 6.01 12.78
C TYR A 199 -7.69 7.20 13.38
N PHE A 200 -9.00 7.06 13.55
CA PHE A 200 -9.83 8.05 14.20
C PHE A 200 -10.99 7.41 14.98
N LYS A 201 -11.53 8.17 15.93
CA LYS A 201 -12.67 7.82 16.74
C LYS A 201 -13.89 8.65 16.38
N VAL A 202 -15.04 8.00 16.30
CA VAL A 202 -16.36 8.63 16.24
C VAL A 202 -16.86 8.76 17.69
N PRO A 203 -16.95 9.98 18.26
CA PRO A 203 -17.45 10.15 19.62
C PRO A 203 -18.97 10.00 19.67
N ASP A 204 -19.48 9.71 20.87
CA ASP A 204 -20.90 9.85 21.15
C ASP A 204 -21.32 11.33 21.04
N LEU A 205 -22.55 11.55 20.58
CA LEU A 205 -23.12 12.86 20.34
C LEU A 205 -24.11 13.22 21.45
N GLN A 206 -23.99 14.44 21.98
CA GLN A 206 -25.03 15.06 22.81
C GLN A 206 -25.59 16.29 22.10
N VAL A 207 -26.93 16.36 21.99
CA VAL A 207 -27.65 17.47 21.38
C VAL A 207 -28.64 18.04 22.38
N ARG A 208 -28.64 19.37 22.51
CA ARG A 208 -29.61 20.11 23.32
C ARG A 208 -30.61 20.80 22.40
N GLY A 209 -31.90 20.53 22.59
CA GLY A 209 -33.00 21.28 21.98
C GLY A 209 -33.64 22.21 22.99
N GLN A 210 -34.05 23.40 22.54
CA GLN A 210 -34.58 24.48 23.38
C GLN A 210 -35.77 25.16 22.72
N LEU A 211 -36.80 25.47 23.51
CA LEU A 211 -37.91 26.33 23.14
C LEU A 211 -38.35 27.13 24.38
N GLY A 212 -38.11 28.44 24.38
CA GLY A 212 -38.33 29.27 25.56
C GLY A 212 -37.49 28.80 26.77
N ALA A 213 -38.13 28.51 27.89
CA ALA A 213 -37.48 27.97 29.09
C ALA A 213 -37.32 26.43 29.07
N SER A 214 -38.02 25.74 28.17
CA SER A 214 -38.00 24.27 28.08
C SER A 214 -36.76 23.81 27.31
N SER A 215 -36.04 22.81 27.84
CA SER A 215 -34.93 22.17 27.12
C SER A 215 -34.91 20.65 27.28
N GLN A 216 -34.42 19.96 26.24
CA GLN A 216 -34.27 18.51 26.21
C GLN A 216 -32.88 18.14 25.69
N ASN A 217 -32.24 17.16 26.32
CA ASN A 217 -30.98 16.60 25.85
C ASN A 217 -31.22 15.21 25.26
N ILE A 218 -30.66 14.98 24.07
CA ILE A 218 -30.63 13.67 23.42
C ILE A 218 -29.18 13.23 23.29
N GLN A 219 -28.92 11.96 23.60
CA GLN A 219 -27.64 11.31 23.37
C GLN A 219 -27.79 10.29 22.22
N ALA A 220 -26.78 10.23 21.35
CA ALA A 220 -26.67 9.22 20.29
C ALA A 220 -25.27 8.61 20.34
N ARG A 221 -25.18 7.28 20.31
CA ARG A 221 -23.92 6.55 20.47
C ARG A 221 -23.30 6.21 19.11
N ALA A 222 -21.98 6.17 19.01
CA ALA A 222 -21.34 5.70 17.79
C ALA A 222 -21.58 4.20 17.57
N ALA A 223 -22.05 3.82 16.38
CA ALA A 223 -22.22 2.41 16.01
C ALA A 223 -20.87 1.72 15.73
N GLN A 224 -19.93 2.48 15.18
CA GLN A 224 -18.53 2.10 14.98
C GLN A 224 -17.68 3.16 15.70
N PRO A 225 -17.22 2.88 16.93
CA PRO A 225 -16.51 3.88 17.71
C PRO A 225 -15.15 4.23 17.09
N GLU A 226 -14.52 3.29 16.37
CA GLU A 226 -13.20 3.48 15.77
C GLU A 226 -13.19 2.99 14.33
N GLY A 227 -12.42 3.67 13.50
CA GLY A 227 -12.16 3.31 12.11
C GLY A 227 -10.82 3.89 11.66
N PHE A 228 -10.38 3.50 10.48
CA PHE A 228 -9.19 4.06 9.87
C PHE A 228 -9.36 4.20 8.36
N LEU A 229 -8.68 5.21 7.80
CA LEU A 229 -8.47 5.29 6.36
C LEU A 229 -7.21 4.50 6.02
N LEU A 230 -7.34 3.50 5.14
CA LEU A 230 -6.22 2.82 4.51
C LEU A 230 -5.79 3.61 3.29
N ILE A 231 -4.48 3.86 3.17
CA ILE A 231 -3.85 4.40 1.96
C ILE A 231 -2.69 3.47 1.64
N SER A 232 -2.74 2.79 0.50
CA SER A 232 -1.75 1.77 0.16
C SER A 232 -1.40 1.81 -1.31
N ARG A 233 -0.11 1.70 -1.61
CA ARG A 233 0.41 1.33 -2.92
C ARG A 233 1.40 0.20 -2.70
N GLN A 234 1.15 -0.97 -3.29
CA GLN A 234 1.95 -2.15 -2.98
C GLN A 234 3.23 -2.17 -3.82
N PRO A 235 4.39 -2.51 -3.24
CA PRO A 235 5.63 -2.63 -4.00
C PRO A 235 5.63 -3.90 -4.85
N PHE A 236 6.24 -3.83 -6.04
CA PHE A 236 6.42 -5.00 -6.90
C PHE A 236 7.34 -6.05 -6.28
N SER A 237 8.15 -5.68 -5.29
CA SER A 237 9.03 -6.61 -4.58
C SER A 237 8.31 -7.73 -3.85
N ARG A 238 6.99 -7.62 -3.64
CA ARG A 238 6.18 -8.70 -3.06
C ARG A 238 6.14 -9.97 -3.92
N TYR A 239 6.48 -9.89 -5.20
CA TYR A 239 6.45 -11.02 -6.11
C TYR A 239 7.80 -11.75 -6.13
N ALA A 240 7.76 -13.08 -5.98
CA ALA A 240 8.89 -13.94 -6.32
C ALA A 240 9.08 -14.02 -7.84
N LEU A 241 7.96 -14.05 -8.58
CA LEU A 241 7.92 -13.90 -10.03
C LEU A 241 6.70 -13.09 -10.44
N PHE A 242 6.90 -12.09 -11.29
CA PHE A 242 5.84 -11.38 -12.00
C PHE A 242 6.21 -11.31 -13.48
N THR A 243 5.28 -11.70 -14.37
CA THR A 243 5.43 -11.51 -15.83
C THR A 243 4.22 -10.77 -16.39
N ASN A 244 4.41 -9.69 -17.14
CA ASN A 244 3.30 -9.09 -17.88
C ASN A 244 2.86 -10.03 -19.03
N HIS A 245 3.82 -10.45 -19.85
CA HIS A 245 3.64 -11.43 -20.92
C HIS A 245 4.33 -12.75 -20.54
N HIS A 246 3.62 -13.87 -20.64
CA HIS A 246 4.16 -15.20 -20.33
C HIS A 246 4.82 -15.86 -21.56
N PHE A 247 5.69 -15.10 -22.20
CA PHE A 247 6.45 -15.41 -23.41
C PHE A 247 7.85 -14.83 -23.28
N SER A 248 8.83 -15.35 -24.04
CA SER A 248 10.20 -14.85 -23.94
C SER A 248 10.38 -13.47 -24.58
N ASP A 249 9.59 -13.19 -25.62
CA ASP A 249 9.55 -11.92 -26.34
C ASP A 249 8.25 -11.81 -27.16
N ALA A 250 8.12 -10.69 -27.90
CA ALA A 250 6.96 -10.42 -28.74
C ALA A 250 6.85 -11.34 -29.97
N GLU A 251 7.97 -11.86 -30.49
CA GLU A 251 7.97 -12.78 -31.64
C GLU A 251 7.48 -14.18 -31.22
N ASP A 252 7.91 -14.66 -30.06
CA ASP A 252 7.40 -15.85 -29.40
C ASP A 252 5.90 -15.73 -29.11
N GLU A 253 5.48 -14.57 -28.60
CA GLU A 253 4.06 -14.29 -28.38
C GLU A 253 3.25 -14.31 -29.68
N ALA A 254 3.77 -13.75 -30.77
CA ALA A 254 3.09 -13.79 -32.06
C ALA A 254 2.97 -15.24 -32.60
N ARG A 255 3.96 -16.10 -32.32
CA ARG A 255 3.97 -17.51 -32.71
C ARG A 255 3.20 -18.43 -31.77
N GLY A 256 2.87 -17.96 -30.55
CA GLY A 256 2.22 -18.77 -29.51
C GLY A 256 3.19 -19.70 -28.77
N GLU A 257 4.49 -19.38 -28.78
CA GLU A 257 5.55 -20.17 -28.14
C GLU A 257 5.69 -19.77 -26.67
N ARG A 258 4.82 -20.35 -25.84
CA ARG A 258 4.74 -20.05 -24.40
C ARG A 258 5.93 -20.58 -23.62
N VAL A 259 6.25 -19.86 -22.55
CA VAL A 259 7.16 -20.35 -21.52
C VAL A 259 6.52 -21.47 -20.73
N THR A 260 7.24 -22.58 -20.58
CA THR A 260 6.76 -23.77 -19.85
C THR A 260 7.42 -23.87 -18.49
N PHE A 261 6.60 -23.93 -17.43
CA PHE A 261 7.04 -24.35 -16.11
C PHE A 261 7.09 -25.87 -16.00
N THR A 262 8.29 -26.39 -15.78
CA THR A 262 8.57 -27.84 -15.72
C THR A 262 8.80 -28.33 -14.28
N ASP A 263 9.06 -29.63 -14.09
CA ASP A 263 9.45 -30.23 -12.80
C ASP A 263 10.61 -29.53 -12.08
N ARG A 264 11.46 -28.81 -12.83
CA ARG A 264 12.60 -28.03 -12.31
C ARG A 264 12.19 -26.68 -11.72
N THR A 265 10.95 -26.25 -11.93
CA THR A 265 10.45 -24.95 -11.48
C THR A 265 10.01 -25.03 -10.03
N MET A 266 10.63 -24.19 -9.20
CA MET A 266 10.35 -24.09 -7.76
C MET A 266 10.39 -22.62 -7.34
N PHE A 267 9.25 -22.09 -6.87
CA PHE A 267 9.14 -20.73 -6.34
C PHE A 267 8.52 -20.77 -4.94
N SER A 268 9.17 -20.21 -3.92
CA SER A 268 8.61 -20.21 -2.56
C SER A 268 7.73 -19.01 -2.21
N GLY A 269 7.62 -18.01 -3.08
CA GLY A 269 6.83 -16.79 -2.84
C GLY A 269 5.71 -16.58 -3.86
N PRO A 270 5.03 -15.42 -3.80
CA PRO A 270 3.94 -15.09 -4.71
C PRO A 270 4.38 -15.07 -6.18
N VAL A 271 3.62 -15.72 -7.05
CA VAL A 271 3.83 -15.75 -8.51
C VAL A 271 2.61 -15.20 -9.23
N HIS A 272 2.83 -14.28 -10.16
CA HIS A 272 1.77 -13.66 -10.95
C HIS A 272 2.13 -13.58 -12.43
N THR A 273 1.11 -13.70 -13.29
CA THR A 273 1.21 -13.25 -14.68
C THR A 273 -0.04 -12.49 -15.09
N ASN A 274 0.07 -11.49 -15.97
CA ASN A 274 -1.14 -10.91 -16.58
C ASN A 274 -1.76 -11.83 -17.64
N GLN A 275 -1.01 -12.82 -18.16
CA GLN A 275 -1.49 -13.80 -19.14
C GLN A 275 -1.77 -15.17 -18.51
N HIS A 276 -1.66 -16.26 -19.29
CA HIS A 276 -1.84 -17.63 -18.83
C HIS A 276 -0.50 -18.32 -18.58
N PHE A 277 -0.44 -19.13 -17.52
CA PHE A 277 0.67 -20.04 -17.30
C PHE A 277 0.57 -21.28 -18.20
N LEU A 278 1.72 -21.89 -18.48
CA LEU A 278 1.82 -23.22 -19.08
C LEU A 278 2.60 -24.15 -18.13
N PHE A 279 1.97 -25.24 -17.71
CA PHE A 279 2.57 -26.21 -16.78
C PHE A 279 2.86 -27.55 -17.45
N GLN A 280 4.02 -28.13 -17.14
CA GLN A 280 4.40 -29.47 -17.53
C GLN A 280 5.01 -30.23 -16.34
N GLY A 281 4.47 -31.41 -16.06
CA GLY A 281 4.89 -32.23 -14.92
C GLY A 281 4.36 -31.69 -13.60
N THR A 282 5.24 -31.53 -12.61
CA THR A 282 4.95 -31.21 -11.20
C THR A 282 5.75 -30.01 -10.68
N PRO A 283 5.71 -28.83 -11.36
CA PRO A 283 6.33 -27.62 -10.83
C PRO A 283 5.75 -27.27 -9.45
N TRP A 284 6.55 -26.61 -8.60
CA TRP A 284 6.17 -26.28 -7.23
C TRP A 284 6.13 -24.77 -6.97
N PHE A 285 5.05 -24.33 -6.32
CA PHE A 285 4.81 -22.95 -5.91
C PHE A 285 4.41 -22.93 -4.44
N GLY A 286 5.30 -22.49 -3.56
CA GLY A 286 5.05 -22.39 -2.13
C GLY A 286 4.18 -21.20 -1.72
N GLY A 287 4.15 -20.13 -2.53
CA GLY A 287 3.34 -18.94 -2.29
C GLY A 287 2.01 -18.94 -3.05
N SER A 288 1.33 -17.79 -3.06
CA SER A 288 0.12 -17.59 -3.85
C SER A 288 0.42 -17.55 -5.34
N VAL A 289 -0.44 -18.16 -6.15
CA VAL A 289 -0.36 -18.11 -7.62
C VAL A 289 -1.54 -17.34 -8.15
N SER A 290 -1.29 -16.38 -9.04
CA SER A 290 -2.40 -15.66 -9.66
C SER A 290 -2.16 -15.33 -11.13
N SER A 291 -3.24 -15.20 -11.87
CA SER A 291 -3.25 -14.80 -13.27
C SER A 291 -4.35 -13.78 -13.51
N ALA A 292 -4.12 -12.78 -14.36
CA ALA A 292 -5.18 -11.90 -14.85
C ALA A 292 -5.94 -12.50 -16.05
N GLY A 293 -5.47 -13.62 -16.62
CA GLY A 293 -6.15 -14.34 -17.68
C GLY A 293 -6.24 -13.58 -19.01
N CYS A 294 -5.38 -12.58 -19.27
CA CYS A 294 -5.37 -11.92 -20.58
C CYS A 294 -4.94 -12.94 -21.67
N PRO A 295 -5.70 -13.07 -22.76
CA PRO A 295 -5.31 -13.91 -23.89
C PRO A 295 -3.97 -13.49 -24.54
N GLN A 296 -3.37 -14.38 -25.33
CA GLN A 296 -2.16 -14.11 -26.15
C GLN A 296 -2.35 -12.86 -27.02
N SER A 297 -1.39 -11.92 -27.09
CA SER A 297 -1.57 -10.64 -27.79
C SER A 297 -2.78 -9.83 -27.30
N GLY A 298 -3.27 -10.13 -26.09
CA GLY A 298 -4.44 -9.54 -25.47
C GLY A 298 -4.10 -8.50 -24.42
N ILE A 299 -2.86 -8.02 -24.37
CA ILE A 299 -2.40 -6.94 -23.48
C ILE A 299 -2.18 -5.69 -24.32
N GLY A 300 -2.66 -4.54 -23.85
CA GLY A 300 -2.56 -3.27 -24.55
C GLY A 300 -3.39 -2.18 -23.88
N LEU A 301 -3.70 -1.10 -24.59
CA LEU A 301 -4.45 0.02 -24.02
C LEU A 301 -5.96 -0.16 -24.20
N VAL A 302 -6.71 -0.11 -23.10
CA VAL A 302 -8.18 -0.02 -23.07
C VAL A 302 -8.56 1.35 -22.51
N SER A 303 -9.20 2.18 -23.32
CA SER A 303 -9.51 3.58 -22.95
C SER A 303 -8.27 4.39 -22.50
N GLY A 304 -7.10 4.09 -23.07
CA GLY A 304 -5.84 4.76 -22.76
C GLY A 304 -5.11 4.23 -21.52
N VAL A 305 -5.59 3.16 -20.89
CA VAL A 305 -4.97 2.52 -19.72
C VAL A 305 -4.52 1.09 -20.08
N PRO A 306 -3.31 0.64 -19.71
CA PRO A 306 -2.90 -0.74 -19.88
C PRO A 306 -3.85 -1.72 -19.20
N ASP A 307 -4.37 -2.69 -19.95
CA ASP A 307 -5.32 -3.72 -19.50
C ASP A 307 -5.36 -4.89 -20.50
N CYS A 308 -6.21 -5.89 -20.22
CA CYS A 308 -6.57 -6.90 -21.20
C CYS A 308 -7.45 -6.28 -22.31
N THR A 309 -6.96 -6.26 -23.55
CA THR A 309 -7.71 -5.75 -24.73
C THR A 309 -8.84 -6.68 -25.17
N ARG A 310 -8.84 -7.91 -24.65
CA ARG A 310 -9.89 -8.92 -24.86
C ARG A 310 -10.42 -9.39 -23.50
N PRO A 311 -11.66 -9.92 -23.43
CA PRO A 311 -12.20 -10.47 -22.19
C PRO A 311 -11.23 -11.47 -21.55
N GLN A 312 -11.08 -11.37 -20.23
CA GLN A 312 -10.25 -12.29 -19.45
C GLN A 312 -10.80 -13.72 -19.54
N GLU A 313 -9.90 -14.70 -19.69
CA GLU A 313 -10.21 -16.13 -19.75
C GLU A 313 -9.53 -16.85 -18.57
N PRO A 314 -10.20 -17.03 -17.41
CA PRO A 314 -9.61 -17.71 -16.28
C PRO A 314 -9.25 -19.16 -16.61
N GLY A 315 -7.97 -19.53 -16.45
CA GLY A 315 -7.47 -20.86 -16.77
C GLY A 315 -5.95 -20.94 -16.94
N ALA A 316 -5.47 -22.08 -17.43
CA ALA A 316 -4.05 -22.34 -17.71
C ALA A 316 -3.87 -23.39 -18.82
N PHE A 317 -2.68 -23.45 -19.39
CA PHE A 317 -2.27 -24.48 -20.35
C PHE A 317 -1.51 -25.61 -19.65
N PHE A 318 -1.60 -26.82 -20.21
CA PHE A 318 -0.96 -28.01 -19.66
C PHE A 318 -0.29 -28.84 -20.77
N GLY A 319 0.96 -29.22 -20.54
CA GLY A 319 1.69 -30.13 -21.43
C GLY A 319 1.96 -29.55 -22.81
N ASN A 320 1.69 -30.35 -23.84
CA ASN A 320 1.78 -29.92 -25.24
C ASN A 320 0.44 -29.41 -25.77
N ASN A 321 -0.57 -29.22 -24.91
CA ASN A 321 -1.89 -28.79 -25.34
C ASN A 321 -1.86 -27.32 -25.78
N THR A 322 -2.40 -27.06 -26.97
CA THR A 322 -2.56 -25.71 -27.54
C THR A 322 -3.88 -25.06 -27.12
N LEU A 323 -4.80 -25.82 -26.52
CA LEU A 323 -6.07 -25.33 -26.00
C LEU A 323 -5.93 -24.98 -24.51
N LEU A 324 -6.49 -23.83 -24.14
CA LEU A 324 -6.61 -23.40 -22.75
C LEU A 324 -7.53 -24.35 -22.00
N THR A 325 -7.12 -24.82 -20.82
CA THR A 325 -8.03 -25.49 -19.88
C THR A 325 -8.64 -24.42 -18.98
N PRO A 326 -9.96 -24.15 -19.07
CA PRO A 326 -10.61 -23.12 -18.28
C PRO A 326 -10.70 -23.51 -16.81
N GLU A 327 -10.73 -22.53 -15.90
CA GLU A 327 -10.76 -22.77 -14.46
C GLU A 327 -11.92 -23.68 -14.01
N ILE A 328 -13.07 -23.58 -14.67
CA ILE A 328 -14.24 -24.43 -14.36
C ILE A 328 -13.98 -25.93 -14.55
N GLU A 329 -12.98 -26.30 -15.33
CA GLU A 329 -12.56 -27.68 -15.55
C GLU A 329 -11.51 -28.16 -14.53
N PHE A 330 -11.03 -27.27 -13.64
CA PHE A 330 -10.11 -27.65 -12.58
C PHE A 330 -10.88 -28.29 -11.42
N ALA A 331 -10.60 -29.56 -11.17
CA ALA A 331 -11.17 -30.31 -10.05
C ALA A 331 -10.06 -30.80 -9.09
N PRO A 332 -9.65 -30.00 -8.07
CA PRO A 332 -10.10 -28.65 -7.69
C PRO A 332 -9.28 -27.50 -8.32
N SER A 333 -9.78 -26.26 -8.28
CA SER A 333 -9.15 -25.05 -8.87
C SER A 333 -7.76 -24.70 -8.33
N ASN A 334 -7.44 -25.17 -7.12
CA ASN A 334 -6.15 -24.98 -6.46
C ASN A 334 -5.25 -26.23 -6.49
N ALA A 335 -5.62 -27.28 -7.22
CA ALA A 335 -4.77 -28.45 -7.48
C ALA A 335 -5.20 -29.15 -8.79
N PRO A 336 -5.10 -28.46 -9.94
CA PRO A 336 -5.49 -29.03 -11.22
C PRO A 336 -4.60 -30.22 -11.58
N VAL A 337 -5.23 -31.27 -12.11
CA VAL A 337 -4.55 -32.43 -12.68
C VAL A 337 -5.12 -32.65 -14.07
N VAL A 338 -4.28 -32.41 -15.09
CA VAL A 338 -4.66 -32.58 -16.50
C VAL A 338 -3.78 -33.66 -17.12
N CYS A 339 -4.40 -34.69 -17.69
CA CYS A 339 -3.69 -35.81 -18.29
C CYS A 339 -3.84 -35.79 -19.82
N GLU A 340 -2.73 -36.01 -20.50
CA GLU A 340 -2.67 -36.20 -21.94
C GLU A 340 -3.20 -37.60 -22.32
N ALA A 341 -3.45 -37.82 -23.61
CA ALA A 341 -3.99 -39.09 -24.13
C ALA A 341 -3.08 -40.31 -23.89
N ASP A 342 -1.78 -40.07 -23.66
CA ASP A 342 -0.78 -41.09 -23.33
C ASP A 342 -0.70 -41.40 -21.82
N ALA A 343 -1.66 -40.89 -21.04
CA ALA A 343 -1.73 -40.99 -19.57
C ALA A 343 -0.60 -40.25 -18.83
N LYS A 344 0.17 -39.38 -19.49
CA LYS A 344 1.07 -38.45 -18.80
C LYS A 344 0.25 -37.33 -18.18
N CYS A 345 0.33 -37.17 -16.86
CA CYS A 345 -0.39 -36.13 -16.14
C CYS A 345 0.50 -34.95 -15.77
N HIS A 346 -0.10 -33.76 -15.76
CA HIS A 346 0.48 -32.50 -15.34
C HIS A 346 -0.29 -32.00 -14.11
N ALA A 347 0.42 -31.86 -13.00
CA ALA A 347 -0.12 -31.61 -11.68
C ALA A 347 0.78 -30.61 -10.93
N PRO A 348 0.69 -29.30 -11.23
CA PRO A 348 1.40 -28.28 -10.48
C PRO A 348 1.02 -28.34 -8.99
N GLN A 349 2.00 -28.09 -8.13
CA GLN A 349 1.83 -28.11 -6.67
C GLN A 349 1.73 -26.69 -6.13
N PHE A 350 0.59 -26.36 -5.54
CA PHE A 350 0.32 -25.04 -4.96
C PHE A 350 0.26 -25.12 -3.43
N GLY A 351 1.12 -24.38 -2.74
CA GLY A 351 1.16 -24.25 -1.29
C GLY A 351 0.35 -23.08 -0.73
N GLY A 352 0.05 -22.07 -1.58
CA GLY A 352 -0.74 -20.90 -1.24
C GLY A 352 -2.10 -20.83 -1.95
N SER A 353 -2.74 -19.65 -1.89
CA SER A 353 -3.99 -19.39 -2.61
C SER A 353 -3.77 -19.32 -4.11
N VAL A 354 -4.77 -19.74 -4.90
CA VAL A 354 -4.75 -19.67 -6.35
C VAL A 354 -5.91 -18.82 -6.85
N THR A 355 -5.66 -17.90 -7.79
CA THR A 355 -6.68 -17.02 -8.37
C THR A 355 -6.43 -16.84 -9.87
N TRP A 356 -7.35 -17.30 -10.71
CA TRP A 356 -7.18 -17.30 -12.17
C TRP A 356 -7.86 -16.11 -12.87
N ASP A 357 -8.62 -15.31 -12.12
CA ASP A 357 -9.39 -14.14 -12.55
C ASP A 357 -8.95 -12.86 -11.82
N ASN A 358 -7.65 -12.76 -11.51
CA ASN A 358 -7.13 -11.59 -10.79
C ASN A 358 -7.19 -10.32 -11.68
N LYS A 359 -7.09 -9.15 -11.06
CA LYS A 359 -7.01 -7.90 -11.81
C LYS A 359 -5.69 -7.81 -12.58
N TYR A 360 -5.73 -7.19 -13.75
CA TYR A 360 -4.52 -6.78 -14.48
C TYR A 360 -3.68 -5.86 -13.59
N VAL A 361 -2.37 -6.11 -13.57
CA VAL A 361 -1.41 -5.32 -12.82
C VAL A 361 -0.46 -4.64 -13.81
N GLU A 362 -0.56 -3.31 -13.90
CA GLU A 362 0.26 -2.52 -14.81
C GLU A 362 1.69 -2.33 -14.28
N LEU A 363 2.68 -2.62 -15.13
CA LEU A 363 4.08 -2.30 -14.87
C LEU A 363 4.34 -0.78 -15.03
N PRO A 364 5.18 -0.17 -14.18
CA PRO A 364 5.60 1.22 -14.31
C PRO A 364 6.41 1.41 -15.59
N THR A 365 6.26 2.55 -16.27
CA THR A 365 6.89 2.79 -17.57
C THR A 365 8.14 3.66 -17.51
N ASP A 366 8.45 4.24 -16.36
CA ASP A 366 9.58 5.15 -16.15
C ASP A 366 10.12 5.03 -14.71
N ASN A 367 11.26 5.67 -14.48
CA ASN A 367 11.92 5.75 -13.18
C ASN A 367 11.83 7.14 -12.53
N GLN A 368 10.82 7.96 -12.89
CA GLN A 368 10.70 9.34 -12.41
C GLN A 368 10.72 9.40 -10.88
N GLU A 369 10.02 8.49 -10.21
CA GLU A 369 9.98 8.44 -8.76
C GLU A 369 11.36 8.17 -8.14
N GLN A 370 12.14 7.26 -8.73
CA GLN A 370 13.49 6.95 -8.27
C GLN A 370 14.46 8.10 -8.54
N GLU A 371 14.31 8.80 -9.67
CA GLU A 371 15.11 9.98 -9.98
C GLU A 371 14.84 11.13 -9.00
N GLU A 372 13.57 11.47 -8.73
CA GLU A 372 13.21 12.52 -7.78
C GLU A 372 13.72 12.22 -6.37
N VAL A 373 13.54 10.98 -5.91
CA VAL A 373 14.05 10.52 -4.61
C VAL A 373 15.58 10.53 -4.58
N ALA A 374 16.24 10.22 -5.70
CA ALA A 374 17.70 10.26 -5.82
C ALA A 374 18.26 11.70 -5.79
N ILE A 375 17.59 12.64 -6.45
CA ILE A 375 17.96 14.07 -6.42
C ILE A 375 17.84 14.62 -5.00
N GLU A 376 16.76 14.28 -4.28
CA GLU A 376 16.53 14.81 -2.93
C GLU A 376 17.58 14.29 -1.93
N ARG A 377 17.77 12.96 -1.86
CA ARG A 377 18.59 12.32 -0.81
C ARG A 377 19.38 11.09 -1.28
N GLY A 378 19.41 10.77 -2.56
CA GLY A 378 20.13 9.61 -3.12
C GLY A 378 21.33 9.97 -4.01
N LEU A 379 21.55 9.23 -5.08
CA LEU A 379 22.57 9.52 -6.10
C LEU A 379 21.90 9.55 -7.47
N ALA A 380 21.75 10.73 -8.06
CA ALA A 380 21.29 10.90 -9.44
C ALA A 380 22.50 11.02 -10.36
N LEU A 381 22.66 10.06 -11.26
CA LEU A 381 23.78 9.94 -12.20
C LEU A 381 23.25 10.14 -13.63
N ASN A 382 23.70 11.19 -14.30
CA ASN A 382 23.30 11.48 -15.66
C ASN A 382 24.25 10.80 -16.66
N GLY A 383 23.69 10.07 -17.62
CA GLY A 383 24.42 9.34 -18.65
C GLY A 383 24.90 7.95 -18.21
N ASP A 384 25.51 7.23 -19.16
CA ASP A 384 25.95 5.85 -18.94
C ASP A 384 27.01 5.73 -17.84
N VAL A 385 26.88 4.66 -17.06
CA VAL A 385 27.82 4.22 -16.04
C VAL A 385 28.54 2.98 -16.56
N SER A 386 29.83 3.12 -16.86
CA SER A 386 30.63 2.01 -17.39
C SER A 386 30.92 0.94 -16.35
N GLU A 387 30.94 1.32 -15.07
CA GLU A 387 31.11 0.40 -13.94
C GLU A 387 30.43 0.96 -12.69
N LEU A 388 29.68 0.12 -11.99
CA LEU A 388 29.11 0.40 -10.68
C LEU A 388 29.41 -0.76 -9.73
N GLN A 389 30.22 -0.50 -8.71
CA GLN A 389 30.61 -1.48 -7.70
C GLN A 389 29.91 -1.21 -6.38
N LEU A 390 29.28 -2.24 -5.82
CA LEU A 390 28.67 -2.24 -4.49
C LEU A 390 29.42 -3.23 -3.59
N ARG A 391 29.98 -2.77 -2.48
CA ARG A 391 30.61 -3.67 -1.50
C ARG A 391 30.60 -3.07 -0.12
N GLN A 392 30.81 -3.88 0.92
CA GLN A 392 31.12 -3.33 2.23
C GLN A 392 32.62 -3.07 2.38
N GLY A 393 32.99 -2.31 3.42
CA GLY A 393 34.39 -2.15 3.78
C GLY A 393 34.59 -1.26 4.99
N GLN A 394 35.81 -1.23 5.50
CA GLN A 394 36.18 -0.38 6.62
C GLN A 394 36.61 1.00 6.11
N VAL A 395 35.91 2.04 6.56
CA VAL A 395 36.31 3.44 6.36
C VAL A 395 36.44 4.08 7.73
N SER A 396 37.65 4.57 8.04
CA SER A 396 37.96 5.18 9.34
C SER A 396 37.63 4.27 10.53
N GLY A 397 37.85 2.96 10.39
CA GLY A 397 37.59 1.95 11.43
C GLY A 397 36.11 1.60 11.64
N GLN A 398 35.21 2.07 10.77
CA GLN A 398 33.79 1.74 10.81
C GLN A 398 33.38 0.96 9.56
N LEU A 399 32.59 -0.09 9.76
CA LEU A 399 31.97 -0.82 8.66
C LEU A 399 30.99 0.09 7.92
N ARG A 400 31.19 0.25 6.63
CA ARG A 400 30.43 1.13 5.75
C ARG A 400 30.04 0.39 4.47
N GLN A 401 28.93 0.80 3.87
CA GLN A 401 28.59 0.44 2.51
C GLN A 401 29.38 1.35 1.57
N LEU A 402 30.14 0.77 0.66
CA LEU A 402 30.91 1.44 -0.38
C LEU A 402 30.14 1.37 -1.70
N ILE A 403 30.14 2.50 -2.41
CA ILE A 403 29.58 2.66 -3.74
C ILE A 403 30.69 3.29 -4.59
N SER A 404 31.11 2.61 -5.65
CA SER A 404 32.05 3.16 -6.63
C SER A 404 31.39 3.18 -7.98
N TYR A 405 31.48 4.27 -8.73
CA TYR A 405 30.97 4.32 -10.09
C TYR A 405 31.93 5.06 -11.02
N THR A 406 31.97 4.65 -12.29
CA THR A 406 32.81 5.26 -13.31
C THR A 406 31.93 5.83 -14.43
N GLN A 407 32.07 7.13 -14.68
CA GLN A 407 31.41 7.83 -15.80
C GLN A 407 32.46 8.68 -16.52
N ASN A 408 32.47 8.65 -17.86
CA ASN A 408 33.42 9.40 -18.69
C ASN A 408 34.89 9.20 -18.28
N GLY A 409 35.25 7.98 -17.84
CA GLY A 409 36.59 7.63 -17.37
C GLY A 409 36.95 8.12 -15.96
N VAL A 410 36.04 8.80 -15.25
CA VAL A 410 36.26 9.29 -13.88
C VAL A 410 35.56 8.36 -12.90
N THR A 411 36.32 7.80 -11.96
CA THR A 411 35.79 6.97 -10.87
C THR A 411 35.53 7.80 -9.62
N THR A 412 34.28 7.81 -9.17
CA THR A 412 33.88 8.40 -7.88
C THR A 412 33.64 7.29 -6.87
N ARG A 413 34.13 7.48 -5.65
CA ARG A 413 33.98 6.52 -4.54
C ARG A 413 33.30 7.18 -3.35
N LEU A 414 32.24 6.54 -2.90
CA LEU A 414 31.37 6.98 -1.82
C LEU A 414 31.28 5.90 -0.75
N ALA A 415 31.00 6.32 0.49
CA ALA A 415 30.76 5.42 1.60
C ALA A 415 29.66 5.98 2.50
N TYR A 416 28.79 5.13 3.04
CA TYR A 416 27.85 5.54 4.10
C TYR A 416 27.72 4.45 5.16
N GLY A 417 27.30 4.86 6.36
CA GLY A 417 27.19 3.98 7.53
C GLY A 417 25.74 3.78 7.95
N PRO A 418 25.50 3.10 9.08
CA PRO A 418 24.15 2.97 9.65
C PRO A 418 23.48 4.32 10.00
N ASP A 419 24.28 5.39 10.10
CA ASP A 419 23.84 6.77 10.30
C ASP A 419 23.40 7.47 9.00
N ASN A 420 23.47 6.76 7.87
CA ASN A 420 23.18 7.25 6.52
C ASN A 420 24.01 8.46 6.08
N LYS A 421 25.08 8.80 6.80
CA LYS A 421 25.96 9.92 6.44
C LYS A 421 26.90 9.51 5.33
N LEU A 422 26.86 10.26 4.24
CA LEU A 422 27.63 10.01 3.04
C LEU A 422 29.02 10.67 3.13
N LEU A 423 30.04 9.89 2.80
CA LEU A 423 31.42 10.31 2.66
C LEU A 423 31.84 10.13 1.21
N ILE A 424 32.77 10.96 0.74
CA ILE A 424 33.41 10.85 -0.57
C ILE A 424 34.91 10.69 -0.41
N GLN A 425 35.52 9.81 -1.19
CA GLN A 425 36.97 9.70 -1.28
C GLN A 425 37.47 10.78 -2.25
N VAL A 426 38.25 11.72 -1.74
CA VAL A 426 38.90 12.76 -2.56
C VAL A 426 40.21 12.22 -3.18
N PRO A 427 40.83 12.91 -4.17
CA PRO A 427 41.99 12.40 -4.90
C PRO A 427 43.22 12.03 -4.06
N ASP A 428 43.38 12.60 -2.86
CA ASP A 428 44.46 12.25 -1.92
C ASP A 428 44.23 10.92 -1.18
N GLY A 429 43.09 10.27 -1.42
CA GLY A 429 42.69 9.01 -0.81
C GLY A 429 41.94 9.15 0.52
N SER A 430 41.84 10.36 1.09
CA SER A 430 41.11 10.64 2.32
C SER A 430 39.59 10.64 2.11
N TRP A 431 38.86 10.27 3.15
CA TRP A 431 37.40 10.28 3.17
C TRP A 431 36.90 11.57 3.82
N GLN A 432 36.06 12.32 3.11
CA GLN A 432 35.52 13.59 3.57
C GLN A 432 33.99 13.54 3.61
N PRO A 433 33.35 14.27 4.55
CA PRO A 433 31.90 14.50 4.52
C PRO A 433 31.46 15.07 3.16
N THR A 434 30.26 14.74 2.71
CA THR A 434 29.70 15.32 1.48
C THR A 434 28.76 16.49 1.75
N LYS A 435 28.54 17.31 0.75
CA LYS A 435 27.39 18.22 0.64
C LYS A 435 26.65 17.95 -0.67
N ARG A 436 25.37 18.30 -0.68
CA ARG A 436 24.48 18.19 -1.83
C ARG A 436 24.04 19.60 -2.26
N ASP A 437 24.09 19.88 -3.55
CA ASP A 437 23.53 21.11 -4.12
C ASP A 437 22.04 20.93 -4.48
N PRO A 438 21.32 22.00 -4.87
CA PRO A 438 19.90 21.89 -5.25
C PRO A 438 19.63 20.98 -6.45
N ALA A 439 20.64 20.67 -7.28
CA ALA A 439 20.53 19.76 -8.41
C ALA A 439 20.86 18.30 -8.02
N GLY A 440 21.10 18.02 -6.74
CA GLY A 440 21.41 16.69 -6.23
C GLY A 440 22.87 16.27 -6.36
N VAL A 441 23.76 17.15 -6.86
CA VAL A 441 25.18 16.82 -7.09
C VAL A 441 25.92 16.71 -5.77
N ILE A 442 26.67 15.62 -5.62
CA ILE A 442 27.47 15.33 -4.43
C ILE A 442 28.90 15.83 -4.60
N THR A 443 29.36 16.66 -3.66
CA THR A 443 30.74 17.16 -3.61
C THR A 443 31.31 17.06 -2.20
N ALA A 444 32.64 17.15 -2.06
CA ALA A 444 33.29 17.16 -0.77
C ALA A 444 32.91 18.41 0.06
N ASN A 445 32.78 18.22 1.38
CA ASN A 445 32.42 19.21 2.38
C ASN A 445 33.37 19.12 3.57
N PRO A 446 34.67 19.45 3.39
CA PRO A 446 35.67 19.31 4.44
C PRO A 446 35.27 20.10 5.69
N GLY A 447 35.19 19.41 6.84
CA GLY A 447 34.81 20.00 8.13
C GLY A 447 33.32 20.28 8.31
N GLY A 448 32.47 20.02 7.30
CA GLY A 448 31.03 20.21 7.37
C GLY A 448 30.26 18.97 7.82
N VAL A 449 28.93 19.12 7.95
CA VAL A 449 28.01 17.99 8.19
C VAL A 449 27.81 17.22 6.89
N ALA A 450 27.98 15.90 6.95
CA ALA A 450 27.76 15.02 5.82
C ALA A 450 26.29 15.03 5.38
N ALA A 451 26.05 15.05 4.06
CA ALA A 451 24.73 14.80 3.50
C ALA A 451 24.23 13.39 3.84
N VAL A 452 22.92 13.24 3.92
CA VAL A 452 22.28 11.94 4.15
C VAL A 452 22.06 11.22 2.81
N PHE A 453 22.21 9.90 2.82
CA PHE A 453 21.92 9.01 1.71
C PHE A 453 20.71 8.13 2.02
N ASN A 454 19.72 8.09 1.13
CA ASN A 454 18.47 7.34 1.31
C ASN A 454 18.50 5.92 0.75
N GLY A 455 19.60 5.49 0.12
CA GLY A 455 19.72 4.16 -0.48
C GLY A 455 19.39 4.10 -1.97
N VAL A 456 18.95 5.19 -2.59
CA VAL A 456 18.53 5.19 -4.00
C VAL A 456 19.65 5.71 -4.91
N ILE A 457 19.98 4.94 -5.94
CA ILE A 457 20.88 5.31 -7.03
C ILE A 457 20.03 5.31 -8.30
N SER A 458 19.84 6.48 -8.91
CA SER A 458 19.18 6.60 -10.21
C SER A 458 20.21 6.92 -11.28
N VAL A 459 20.15 6.20 -12.41
CA VAL A 459 21.03 6.35 -13.57
C VAL A 459 20.17 6.67 -14.80
N SER A 460 20.31 7.87 -15.33
CA SER A 460 19.68 8.27 -16.60
C SER A 460 20.57 7.81 -17.76
N GLY A 461 20.61 6.49 -17.97
CA GLY A 461 21.45 5.79 -18.94
C GLY A 461 21.59 4.30 -18.61
N ASN A 462 22.56 3.64 -19.22
CA ASN A 462 22.88 2.23 -18.99
C ASN A 462 23.87 2.04 -17.83
N VAL A 463 23.79 0.89 -17.16
CA VAL A 463 24.82 0.40 -16.22
C VAL A 463 25.48 -0.82 -16.85
N GLN A 464 26.70 -0.65 -17.37
CA GLN A 464 27.37 -1.66 -18.20
C GLN A 464 28.05 -2.78 -17.38
N ASN A 465 28.33 -2.54 -16.11
CA ASN A 465 29.04 -3.48 -15.24
C ASN A 465 28.67 -3.23 -13.78
N LEU A 466 27.54 -3.78 -13.34
CA LEU A 466 27.16 -3.88 -11.94
C LEU A 466 27.86 -5.10 -11.31
N ASN A 467 28.70 -4.85 -10.31
CA ASN A 467 29.44 -5.92 -9.61
C ASN A 467 29.62 -5.68 -8.11
N GLY A 468 29.96 -6.74 -7.39
CA GLY A 468 30.22 -6.76 -5.96
C GLY A 468 31.66 -6.39 -5.56
N GLY A 469 32.48 -5.94 -6.52
CA GLY A 469 33.92 -5.76 -6.36
C GLY A 469 34.76 -7.04 -6.51
N PRO A 470 36.10 -6.94 -6.40
CA PRO A 470 37.03 -8.02 -6.75
C PRO A 470 36.88 -9.32 -5.94
N ALA A 471 36.31 -9.26 -4.74
CA ALA A 471 36.13 -10.40 -3.85
C ALA A 471 34.68 -10.93 -3.80
N ALA A 472 33.79 -10.42 -4.68
CA ALA A 472 32.38 -10.82 -4.73
C ALA A 472 32.19 -12.32 -4.99
N ASP A 473 33.08 -12.91 -5.79
CA ASP A 473 33.07 -14.33 -6.17
C ASP A 473 34.18 -15.13 -5.46
N ALA A 474 34.81 -14.55 -4.43
CA ALA A 474 35.80 -15.27 -3.61
C ALA A 474 35.13 -16.41 -2.81
N THR A 475 35.94 -17.29 -2.21
CA THR A 475 35.44 -18.33 -1.29
C THR A 475 36.08 -18.16 0.09
N PRO A 476 35.34 -17.68 1.11
CA PRO A 476 33.96 -17.20 1.05
C PRO A 476 33.82 -15.85 0.31
N PRO A 477 32.64 -15.54 -0.27
CA PRO A 477 32.42 -14.29 -1.00
C PRO A 477 32.37 -13.09 -0.05
N GLU A 478 32.93 -11.96 -0.47
CA GLU A 478 32.73 -10.69 0.24
C GLU A 478 31.32 -10.14 -0.03
N PRO A 479 30.53 -9.82 1.00
CA PRO A 479 29.21 -9.26 0.82
C PRO A 479 29.18 -7.93 0.06
N THR A 480 28.31 -7.88 -0.93
CA THR A 480 28.00 -6.69 -1.75
C THR A 480 27.23 -5.65 -0.94
N ILE A 481 26.29 -6.10 -0.11
CA ILE A 481 25.38 -5.26 0.67
C ILE A 481 25.64 -5.46 2.17
N ALA A 482 26.06 -4.39 2.84
CA ALA A 482 26.29 -4.38 4.29
C ALA A 482 24.99 -4.67 5.06
N ALA A 483 25.09 -5.28 6.26
CA ALA A 483 23.93 -5.79 7.00
C ALA A 483 22.86 -4.73 7.35
N PHE A 484 23.26 -3.45 7.40
CA PHE A 484 22.37 -2.31 7.68
C PHE A 484 21.81 -1.63 6.42
N ALA A 485 22.31 -1.96 5.23
CA ALA A 485 22.13 -1.19 4.01
C ALA A 485 20.93 -1.68 3.18
N GLY A 486 19.95 -0.81 2.94
CA GLY A 486 18.99 -0.97 1.84
C GLY A 486 19.46 -0.15 0.63
N LEU A 487 19.46 -0.76 -0.56
CA LEU A 487 19.83 -0.09 -1.81
C LEU A 487 18.82 -0.38 -2.92
N THR A 488 18.52 0.64 -3.73
CA THR A 488 17.84 0.50 -5.02
C THR A 488 18.71 1.13 -6.08
N LEU A 489 19.10 0.35 -7.09
CA LEU A 489 19.66 0.85 -8.34
C LEU A 489 18.54 0.91 -9.38
N ALA A 490 18.21 2.11 -9.85
CA ALA A 490 17.27 2.33 -10.94
C ALA A 490 18.02 2.89 -12.15
N ALA A 491 17.78 2.35 -13.34
CA ALA A 491 18.37 2.82 -14.59
C ALA A 491 17.28 3.03 -15.64
N THR A 492 17.42 4.05 -16.49
CA THR A 492 16.55 4.19 -17.68
C THR A 492 16.94 3.22 -18.79
N GLY A 493 18.22 2.86 -18.89
CA GLY A 493 18.72 1.86 -19.83
C GLY A 493 18.99 0.50 -19.17
N ASN A 494 19.70 -0.36 -19.88
CA ASN A 494 19.99 -1.72 -19.45
C ASN A 494 20.90 -1.74 -18.20
N VAL A 495 20.70 -2.73 -17.34
CA VAL A 495 21.60 -3.04 -16.22
C VAL A 495 22.28 -4.39 -16.47
N THR A 496 23.60 -4.38 -16.60
CA THR A 496 24.40 -5.58 -16.85
C THR A 496 25.09 -6.04 -15.57
N VAL A 497 24.77 -7.23 -15.07
CA VAL A 497 25.32 -7.83 -13.85
C VAL A 497 26.42 -8.82 -14.22
N THR A 498 27.61 -8.63 -13.63
CA THR A 498 28.83 -9.36 -14.04
C THR A 498 29.49 -10.15 -12.92
N SER A 499 29.00 -10.08 -11.68
CA SER A 499 29.50 -10.86 -10.55
C SER A 499 28.35 -11.27 -9.62
N SER A 500 28.63 -12.14 -8.65
CA SER A 500 27.68 -12.37 -7.56
C SER A 500 27.38 -11.06 -6.81
N LEU A 501 26.15 -10.94 -6.33
CA LEU A 501 25.67 -9.82 -5.51
C LEU A 501 25.09 -10.42 -4.24
N THR A 502 25.79 -10.33 -3.11
CA THR A 502 25.39 -11.04 -1.89
C THR A 502 25.13 -10.11 -0.70
N TYR A 503 24.22 -10.55 0.16
CA TYR A 503 23.90 -9.90 1.42
C TYR A 503 24.87 -10.30 2.52
N ALA A 504 25.22 -9.36 3.40
CA ALA A 504 26.01 -9.67 4.59
C ALA A 504 25.22 -10.48 5.64
N SER A 505 23.90 -10.26 5.75
CA SER A 505 22.98 -11.03 6.61
C SER A 505 21.77 -11.51 5.80
N PRO A 506 21.90 -12.61 5.03
CA PRO A 506 20.80 -13.10 4.23
C PRO A 506 19.66 -13.64 5.12
N PRO A 507 18.39 -13.28 4.86
CA PRO A 507 17.25 -13.76 5.68
C PRO A 507 17.01 -15.26 5.54
N CYS A 508 17.39 -15.83 4.39
CA CYS A 508 17.25 -17.23 4.05
C CYS A 508 18.60 -17.84 3.71
N SER A 509 18.71 -19.16 3.90
CA SER A 509 19.91 -19.94 3.65
C SER A 509 19.60 -21.20 2.84
N GLY A 510 20.56 -21.63 2.03
CA GLY A 510 20.40 -22.77 1.12
C GLY A 510 19.49 -22.44 -0.07
N GLY A 511 18.97 -23.48 -0.69
CA GLY A 511 18.02 -23.37 -1.80
C GLY A 511 16.95 -24.45 -1.70
N HIS A 512 15.98 -24.40 -2.60
CA HIS A 512 14.94 -25.42 -2.66
C HIS A 512 15.53 -26.77 -3.08
N VAL A 513 15.08 -27.84 -2.43
CA VAL A 513 15.50 -29.21 -2.75
C VAL A 513 14.27 -30.04 -3.04
N ARG A 514 14.20 -30.60 -4.26
CA ARG A 514 13.22 -31.64 -4.58
C ARG A 514 13.75 -32.99 -4.09
N ASN A 515 13.05 -33.60 -3.16
CA ASN A 515 13.38 -34.90 -2.59
C ASN A 515 13.07 -36.02 -3.60
N SER A 516 13.66 -37.20 -3.38
CA SER A 516 13.45 -38.38 -4.26
C SER A 516 11.99 -38.85 -4.34
N ASN A 517 11.16 -38.50 -3.35
CA ASN A 517 9.73 -38.79 -3.33
C ASN A 517 8.88 -37.71 -4.05
N GLY A 518 9.49 -36.74 -4.71
CA GLY A 518 8.82 -35.65 -5.44
C GLY A 518 8.39 -34.46 -4.58
N THR A 519 8.44 -34.55 -3.25
CA THR A 519 8.17 -33.41 -2.36
C THR A 519 9.28 -32.38 -2.41
N VAL A 520 8.96 -31.11 -2.13
CA VAL A 520 9.95 -30.03 -2.07
C VAL A 520 10.20 -29.63 -0.61
N THR A 521 11.47 -29.57 -0.24
CA THR A 521 11.95 -28.95 1.00
C THR A 521 12.31 -27.49 0.69
N PRO A 522 11.56 -26.49 1.20
CA PRO A 522 11.87 -25.09 0.98
C PRO A 522 13.20 -24.68 1.64
N ALA A 523 13.79 -23.57 1.18
CA ALA A 523 14.95 -22.99 1.84
C ALA A 523 14.57 -22.51 3.25
N ALA A 524 15.53 -22.55 4.18
CA ALA A 524 15.28 -22.15 5.56
C ALA A 524 15.46 -20.64 5.72
N CYS A 525 14.39 -19.96 6.15
CA CYS A 525 14.41 -18.52 6.44
C CYS A 525 14.32 -18.30 7.96
N GLY A 526 15.41 -17.82 8.55
CA GLY A 526 15.55 -17.69 10.01
C GLY A 526 15.88 -16.27 10.48
N ASP A 527 16.51 -15.44 9.63
CA ASP A 527 16.89 -14.07 9.98
C ASP A 527 15.94 -13.05 9.34
N LEU A 528 14.68 -13.07 9.78
CA LEU A 528 13.66 -12.13 9.31
C LEU A 528 13.88 -10.70 9.82
N THR A 529 14.84 -10.50 10.72
CA THR A 529 15.21 -9.19 11.27
C THR A 529 16.31 -8.48 10.49
N ALA A 530 16.94 -9.18 9.53
CA ALA A 530 17.93 -8.61 8.63
C ALA A 530 17.38 -7.34 7.96
N ARG A 531 18.28 -6.40 7.65
CA ARG A 531 17.91 -5.13 7.00
C ARG A 531 18.48 -4.96 5.59
N ASN A 532 19.51 -5.72 5.25
CA ASN A 532 20.09 -5.68 3.93
C ASN A 532 19.09 -6.08 2.84
N MET A 533 18.95 -5.22 1.84
CA MET A 533 18.10 -5.45 0.67
C MET A 533 18.70 -4.74 -0.54
N LEU A 534 18.61 -5.37 -1.70
CA LEU A 534 18.98 -4.78 -2.98
C LEU A 534 17.79 -4.87 -3.95
N GLY A 535 17.41 -3.73 -4.49
CA GLY A 535 16.54 -3.61 -5.65
C GLY A 535 17.36 -3.22 -6.88
N ILE A 536 17.09 -3.87 -8.01
CA ILE A 536 17.61 -3.48 -9.32
C ILE A 536 16.40 -3.22 -10.20
N TYR A 537 16.28 -2.02 -10.73
CA TYR A 537 15.20 -1.59 -11.58
C TYR A 537 15.77 -1.04 -12.89
N SER A 538 15.23 -1.53 -14.00
CA SER A 538 15.51 -1.07 -15.34
C SER A 538 14.19 -0.66 -15.97
N SER A 539 14.00 0.65 -16.20
CA SER A 539 12.72 1.16 -16.69
C SER A 539 12.54 0.93 -18.19
N GLY A 540 13.65 0.93 -18.93
CA GLY A 540 13.66 1.12 -20.37
C GLY A 540 13.36 2.58 -20.74
N ASP A 541 13.81 2.99 -21.92
CA ASP A 541 13.21 4.10 -22.64
C ASP A 541 12.57 3.52 -23.90
N HIS A 542 11.26 3.74 -24.07
CA HIS A 542 10.45 3.09 -25.10
C HIS A 542 10.98 3.31 -26.54
N GLU A 543 11.94 4.23 -26.74
CA GLU A 543 12.48 4.62 -28.04
C GLU A 543 13.83 3.98 -28.38
N SER A 544 14.69 3.63 -27.42
CA SER A 544 16.07 3.21 -27.73
C SER A 544 16.60 2.00 -26.97
N SER A 545 15.98 1.62 -25.85
CA SER A 545 16.39 0.46 -25.08
C SER A 545 15.22 -0.18 -24.31
N PRO A 546 14.96 -1.48 -24.48
CA PRO A 546 13.88 -2.16 -23.76
C PRO A 546 14.09 -2.17 -22.24
N GLY A 547 15.29 -1.84 -21.74
CA GLY A 547 15.56 -1.83 -20.32
C GLY A 547 15.66 -3.24 -19.74
N ASP A 548 16.52 -4.07 -20.31
CA ASP A 548 16.81 -5.40 -19.80
C ASP A 548 17.70 -5.36 -18.54
N ILE A 549 17.54 -6.36 -17.68
CA ILE A 549 18.55 -6.71 -16.68
C ILE A 549 19.27 -7.96 -17.18
N GLU A 550 20.53 -7.81 -17.56
CA GLU A 550 21.31 -8.86 -18.19
C GLU A 550 22.33 -9.47 -17.24
N LEU A 551 22.20 -10.76 -17.00
CA LEU A 551 23.15 -11.58 -16.26
C LEU A 551 24.20 -12.11 -17.24
N VAL A 552 25.45 -11.67 -17.12
CA VAL A 552 26.48 -12.01 -18.11
C VAL A 552 27.02 -13.42 -17.87
N SER A 553 26.67 -14.35 -18.76
CA SER A 553 27.28 -15.68 -18.77
C SER A 553 28.72 -15.61 -19.29
N PRO A 554 29.66 -16.41 -18.74
CA PRO A 554 31.00 -16.58 -19.31
C PRO A 554 30.97 -17.06 -20.77
N ALA A 555 29.91 -17.78 -21.18
CA ALA A 555 29.72 -18.24 -22.55
C ALA A 555 29.48 -17.09 -23.54
N SER A 556 28.98 -15.94 -23.06
CA SER A 556 28.72 -14.76 -23.89
C SER A 556 29.93 -13.85 -24.09
N CYS A 557 31.08 -14.17 -23.50
CA CYS A 557 32.28 -13.35 -23.65
C CYS A 557 32.85 -13.44 -25.09
N PRO A 558 33.09 -12.31 -25.78
CA PRO A 558 33.45 -12.30 -27.21
C PRO A 558 34.71 -13.10 -27.59
N ASN A 559 35.67 -13.23 -26.68
CA ASN A 559 36.92 -13.96 -26.90
C ASN A 559 37.00 -15.27 -26.09
N GLY A 560 35.86 -15.75 -25.59
CA GLY A 560 35.76 -16.98 -24.79
C GLY A 560 35.84 -16.74 -23.28
N PHE A 561 35.86 -17.85 -22.52
CA PHE A 561 35.77 -17.85 -21.06
C PHE A 561 36.89 -17.03 -20.39
N GLY A 562 36.52 -16.20 -19.41
CA GLY A 562 37.46 -15.38 -18.65
C GLY A 562 38.03 -14.17 -19.39
N THR A 563 37.52 -13.87 -20.60
CA THR A 563 37.98 -12.71 -21.40
C THR A 563 37.16 -11.45 -21.17
N CYS A 564 36.07 -11.54 -20.43
CA CYS A 564 35.24 -10.42 -20.03
C CYS A 564 34.76 -10.60 -18.57
N ALA A 565 34.25 -9.53 -17.95
CA ALA A 565 33.62 -9.64 -16.64
C ALA A 565 32.30 -10.41 -16.79
N SER A 566 32.15 -11.51 -16.07
CA SER A 566 31.03 -12.45 -16.21
C SER A 566 30.79 -13.20 -14.91
N LEU A 567 29.55 -13.62 -14.69
CA LEU A 567 29.13 -14.38 -13.52
C LEU A 567 29.90 -15.70 -13.39
N PRO A 568 30.24 -16.15 -12.16
CA PRO A 568 30.84 -17.46 -11.96
C PRO A 568 29.81 -18.58 -12.16
N ALA A 569 30.28 -19.83 -12.14
CA ALA A 569 29.40 -20.97 -11.93
C ALA A 569 28.72 -20.87 -10.55
N ASN A 570 27.45 -21.27 -10.47
CA ASN A 570 26.63 -21.16 -9.26
C ASN A 570 26.56 -19.75 -8.65
N ALA A 571 26.51 -18.72 -9.51
CA ALA A 571 26.47 -17.34 -9.07
C ALA A 571 25.31 -17.06 -8.11
N ARG A 572 25.57 -16.21 -7.12
CA ARG A 572 24.61 -15.84 -6.07
C ARG A 572 24.16 -14.42 -6.27
N ILE A 573 22.86 -14.24 -6.46
CA ILE A 573 22.24 -12.94 -6.63
C ILE A 573 21.21 -12.77 -5.52
N HIS A 574 21.46 -11.84 -4.61
CA HIS A 574 20.54 -11.47 -3.55
C HIS A 574 19.97 -10.10 -3.92
N ALA A 575 18.87 -10.09 -4.65
CA ALA A 575 18.20 -8.90 -5.12
C ALA A 575 16.75 -9.21 -5.52
N VAL A 576 15.90 -8.20 -5.47
CA VAL A 576 14.72 -8.14 -6.32
C VAL A 576 15.07 -7.36 -7.58
N MET A 577 14.77 -7.95 -8.74
CA MET A 577 15.10 -7.39 -10.05
C MET A 577 13.81 -7.09 -10.81
N MET A 578 13.75 -5.92 -11.42
CA MET A 578 12.60 -5.47 -12.19
C MET A 578 13.02 -4.87 -13.53
N ALA A 579 12.55 -5.45 -14.63
CA ALA A 579 12.68 -4.91 -15.98
C ALA A 579 11.28 -4.56 -16.49
N SER A 580 10.89 -3.29 -16.47
CA SER A 580 9.47 -2.95 -16.71
C SER A 580 9.04 -3.02 -18.17
N GLN A 581 9.96 -2.85 -19.10
CA GLN A 581 9.70 -2.96 -20.54
C GLN A 581 10.42 -4.16 -21.17
N GLY A 582 11.52 -4.60 -20.55
CA GLY A 582 12.35 -5.71 -21.01
C GLY A 582 12.19 -6.98 -20.17
N ALA A 583 13.28 -7.73 -20.06
CA ALA A 583 13.34 -9.01 -19.36
C ALA A 583 14.54 -9.08 -18.40
N VAL A 584 14.45 -9.95 -17.40
CA VAL A 584 15.62 -10.36 -16.59
C VAL A 584 16.18 -11.64 -17.20
N ARG A 585 17.28 -11.55 -17.95
CA ARG A 585 17.78 -12.66 -18.78
C ARG A 585 19.26 -12.92 -18.61
N VAL A 586 19.68 -14.14 -18.95
CA VAL A 586 21.09 -14.49 -19.10
C VAL A 586 21.52 -14.21 -20.53
N ARG A 587 22.55 -13.38 -20.70
CA ARG A 587 23.18 -13.17 -22.01
C ARG A 587 23.93 -14.43 -22.41
N GLY A 588 23.69 -14.94 -23.63
CA GLY A 588 24.25 -16.20 -24.11
C GLY A 588 23.74 -17.43 -23.36
N HIS A 589 22.45 -17.44 -23.01
CA HIS A 589 21.80 -18.56 -22.32
C HIS A 589 21.72 -19.85 -23.15
N ASP A 590 21.77 -19.72 -24.47
CA ASP A 590 21.73 -20.78 -25.47
C ASP A 590 23.10 -21.02 -26.13
N GLU A 591 24.13 -20.26 -25.76
CA GLU A 591 25.47 -20.40 -26.30
C GLU A 591 26.15 -21.66 -25.75
N PRO A 592 26.87 -22.44 -26.59
CA PRO A 592 27.60 -23.61 -26.13
C PRO A 592 28.83 -23.20 -25.29
N VAL A 593 29.05 -23.93 -24.20
CA VAL A 593 30.26 -23.80 -23.37
C VAL A 593 31.34 -24.70 -23.99
N ASN A 594 32.48 -24.13 -24.42
CA ASN A 594 33.59 -24.86 -25.07
C ASN A 594 34.32 -25.89 -24.17
N ALA A 595 33.79 -26.19 -22.99
CA ALA A 595 34.16 -27.31 -22.13
C ALA A 595 32.90 -27.82 -21.42
N SER A 596 32.48 -29.06 -21.70
CA SER A 596 31.33 -29.79 -21.11
C SER A 596 29.96 -29.03 -21.05
N PRO A 597 28.88 -29.52 -21.70
CA PRO A 597 27.57 -28.86 -21.78
C PRO A 597 26.79 -28.57 -20.47
N PHE A 598 27.37 -28.62 -19.26
CA PHE A 598 26.60 -28.57 -17.99
C PHE A 598 27.26 -27.86 -16.79
N GLU A 599 28.30 -27.04 -16.94
CA GLU A 599 29.10 -26.62 -15.77
C GLU A 599 28.79 -25.25 -15.15
N LEU A 600 27.86 -24.47 -15.71
CA LEU A 600 27.51 -23.16 -15.11
C LEU A 600 26.68 -23.30 -13.80
N GLY A 601 26.03 -24.44 -13.59
CA GLY A 601 25.21 -24.68 -12.39
C GLY A 601 23.94 -23.84 -12.37
N ASN A 602 23.52 -23.39 -11.18
CA ASN A 602 22.28 -22.61 -11.02
C ASN A 602 22.58 -21.15 -10.65
N ILE A 603 21.80 -20.19 -11.16
CA ILE A 603 21.67 -18.90 -10.48
C ILE A 603 20.92 -19.13 -9.17
N GLN A 604 21.59 -18.83 -8.06
CA GLN A 604 21.02 -18.86 -6.71
C GLN A 604 20.46 -17.46 -6.41
N LEU A 605 19.17 -17.27 -6.69
CA LEU A 605 18.49 -16.01 -6.43
C LEU A 605 17.87 -16.03 -5.02
N LEU A 606 18.12 -14.98 -4.24
CA LEU A 606 17.37 -14.64 -3.04
C LEU A 606 16.66 -13.30 -3.25
N GLY A 607 15.35 -13.33 -3.49
CA GLY A 607 14.54 -12.15 -3.80
C GLY A 607 13.41 -12.46 -4.79
N GLY A 608 13.35 -11.73 -5.90
CA GLY A 608 12.27 -11.88 -6.89
C GLY A 608 12.61 -11.31 -8.26
N ILE A 609 11.87 -11.72 -9.29
CA ILE A 609 11.99 -11.25 -10.66
C ILE A 609 10.65 -10.67 -11.11
N ILE A 610 10.67 -9.45 -11.62
CA ILE A 610 9.52 -8.75 -12.18
C ILE A 610 9.89 -8.31 -13.59
N GLU A 611 9.13 -8.73 -14.58
CA GLU A 611 9.53 -8.53 -15.98
C GLU A 611 8.34 -8.35 -16.91
N ASN A 612 8.57 -7.63 -18.02
CA ASN A 612 7.56 -7.48 -19.05
C ASN A 612 7.42 -8.78 -19.84
N TYR A 613 8.54 -9.26 -20.39
CA TYR A 613 8.65 -10.58 -21.00
C TYR A 613 9.54 -11.48 -20.16
N TYR A 614 9.33 -12.79 -20.24
CA TYR A 614 10.02 -13.76 -19.42
C TYR A 614 11.46 -14.00 -19.89
N GLY A 615 12.46 -13.61 -19.10
CA GLY A 615 13.85 -13.75 -19.52
C GLY A 615 14.37 -15.19 -19.41
N ALA A 616 15.01 -15.66 -20.48
CA ALA A 616 15.65 -16.97 -20.51
C ALA A 616 16.94 -16.99 -19.67
N PHE A 617 17.14 -18.04 -18.87
CA PHE A 617 18.38 -18.27 -18.09
C PHE A 617 19.25 -19.38 -18.68
N GLY A 618 18.60 -20.31 -19.38
CA GLY A 618 19.18 -21.48 -20.00
C GLY A 618 18.07 -22.24 -20.71
N ILE A 619 18.43 -23.32 -21.38
CA ILE A 619 17.50 -24.16 -22.12
C ILE A 619 17.52 -25.60 -21.58
N THR A 620 16.54 -26.40 -22.01
CA THR A 620 16.30 -27.73 -21.44
C THR A 620 17.43 -28.73 -21.67
N ASP A 621 18.30 -28.48 -22.66
CA ASP A 621 19.43 -29.33 -23.04
C ASP A 621 20.68 -29.18 -22.15
N GLY A 622 20.68 -28.24 -21.20
CA GLY A 622 21.80 -28.01 -20.28
C GLY A 622 22.60 -26.73 -20.50
N ARG A 623 22.41 -26.05 -21.64
CA ARG A 623 23.06 -24.76 -21.90
C ARG A 623 22.47 -23.66 -21.01
N GLY A 624 23.32 -22.71 -20.64
CA GLY A 624 23.01 -21.61 -19.72
C GLY A 624 23.00 -22.02 -18.25
N TYR A 625 22.34 -21.22 -17.42
CA TYR A 625 22.17 -21.50 -16.00
C TYR A 625 20.82 -22.17 -15.71
N GLY A 626 20.82 -23.11 -14.77
CA GLY A 626 19.60 -23.50 -14.07
C GLY A 626 19.13 -22.43 -13.08
N ARG A 627 17.98 -22.66 -12.44
CA ARG A 627 17.33 -21.70 -11.53
C ARG A 627 17.12 -22.30 -10.16
N ASN A 628 17.55 -21.60 -9.11
CA ASN A 628 17.16 -21.89 -7.73
C ASN A 628 16.78 -20.57 -7.05
N PHE A 629 15.48 -20.26 -7.08
CA PHE A 629 14.96 -18.95 -6.69
C PHE A 629 14.24 -19.05 -5.36
N VAL A 630 14.88 -18.53 -4.32
CA VAL A 630 14.35 -18.44 -2.97
C VAL A 630 13.74 -17.06 -2.78
N TYR A 631 12.46 -17.04 -2.39
CA TYR A 631 11.78 -15.79 -2.07
C TYR A 631 12.23 -15.24 -0.72
N ASP A 632 12.36 -13.91 -0.63
CA ASP A 632 12.58 -13.21 0.63
C ASP A 632 11.24 -12.91 1.31
N PRO A 633 10.85 -13.65 2.38
CA PRO A 633 9.54 -13.52 3.00
C PRO A 633 9.28 -12.14 3.60
N ARG A 634 10.33 -11.36 3.92
CA ARG A 634 10.19 -9.98 4.44
C ARG A 634 9.45 -9.07 3.45
N MET A 635 9.53 -9.39 2.15
CA MET A 635 8.84 -8.63 1.10
C MET A 635 7.32 -8.80 1.15
N ASN A 636 6.84 -9.95 1.66
CA ASN A 636 5.40 -10.16 1.88
C ASN A 636 4.90 -9.39 3.10
N ASP A 637 5.79 -9.10 4.06
CA ASP A 637 5.52 -8.28 5.25
C ASP A 637 5.66 -6.77 4.98
N GLY A 638 5.89 -6.38 3.72
CA GLY A 638 5.92 -4.99 3.28
C GLY A 638 7.27 -4.30 3.32
N MET A 639 8.34 -5.06 3.57
CA MET A 639 9.70 -4.55 3.42
C MET A 639 10.07 -4.54 1.93
N ALA A 640 10.51 -3.41 1.41
CA ALA A 640 11.04 -3.33 0.05
C ALA A 640 12.41 -2.66 0.05
N PRO A 641 13.20 -2.82 -1.03
CA PRO A 641 14.33 -1.93 -1.26
C PRO A 641 13.83 -0.47 -1.30
N PRO A 642 14.62 0.51 -0.79
CA PRO A 642 14.17 1.90 -0.68
C PRO A 642 13.64 2.44 -2.01
N ALA A 643 12.40 2.96 -2.03
CA ALA A 643 11.77 3.51 -3.24
C ALA A 643 11.74 2.53 -4.44
N PHE A 644 11.70 1.21 -4.19
CA PHE A 644 11.50 0.23 -5.24
C PHE A 644 10.14 0.45 -5.93
N PRO A 645 10.00 0.19 -7.24
CA PRO A 645 8.76 0.49 -7.94
C PRO A 645 7.54 -0.20 -7.33
N THR A 646 6.42 0.52 -7.38
CA THR A 646 5.13 0.10 -6.85
C THR A 646 4.09 -0.01 -7.95
N GLU A 647 3.03 -0.77 -7.72
CA GLU A 647 1.86 -0.84 -8.58
C GLU A 647 1.29 0.54 -8.85
N ARG A 648 0.75 0.81 -10.05
CA ARG A 648 0.31 2.16 -10.42
C ARG A 648 -0.85 2.70 -9.57
N HIS A 649 -1.75 1.83 -9.13
CA HIS A 649 -2.98 2.25 -8.45
C HIS A 649 -2.83 2.34 -6.93
N TRP A 650 -3.32 3.44 -6.39
CA TRP A 650 -3.53 3.59 -4.96
C TRP A 650 -4.81 2.90 -4.52
N THR A 651 -4.72 2.11 -3.47
CA THR A 651 -5.88 1.63 -2.71
C THR A 651 -6.17 2.64 -1.59
N VAL A 652 -7.35 3.23 -1.63
CA VAL A 652 -7.87 4.08 -0.56
C VAL A 652 -9.20 3.53 -0.09
N GLY A 653 -9.40 3.39 1.22
CA GLY A 653 -10.66 2.88 1.73
C GLY A 653 -10.86 3.05 3.22
N LEU A 654 -12.12 3.27 3.62
CA LEU A 654 -12.52 3.33 5.02
C LEU A 654 -12.69 1.92 5.58
N ARG A 655 -12.02 1.62 6.69
CA ARG A 655 -11.96 0.28 7.29
C ARG A 655 -12.09 0.32 8.80
N THR A 656 -12.40 -0.84 9.39
CA THR A 656 -12.36 -1.09 10.83
C THR A 656 -11.58 -2.36 11.11
N GLU A 657 -11.06 -2.49 12.32
CA GLU A 657 -10.51 -3.76 12.79
C GLU A 657 -11.57 -4.50 13.60
N LYS A 658 -11.65 -5.82 13.40
CA LYS A 658 -12.57 -6.70 14.12
C LYS A 658 -11.86 -8.02 14.43
N LEU A 659 -12.10 -8.56 15.61
CA LEU A 659 -11.64 -9.91 15.94
C LEU A 659 -12.51 -10.94 15.22
N VAL A 660 -11.91 -11.69 14.30
CA VAL A 660 -12.49 -12.84 13.62
C VAL A 660 -11.68 -14.06 14.05
N ASN A 661 -12.32 -15.01 14.74
CA ASN A 661 -11.67 -16.22 15.26
C ASN A 661 -10.40 -15.95 16.10
N GLY A 662 -10.39 -14.85 16.87
CA GLY A 662 -9.24 -14.45 17.69
C GLY A 662 -8.11 -13.74 16.93
N VAL A 663 -8.27 -13.51 15.63
CA VAL A 663 -7.32 -12.75 14.80
C VAL A 663 -7.94 -11.40 14.44
N LEU A 664 -7.19 -10.31 14.58
CA LEU A 664 -7.62 -8.99 14.11
C LEU A 664 -7.65 -8.98 12.58
N ALA A 665 -8.85 -8.89 12.01
CA ALA A 665 -9.09 -8.74 10.58
C ALA A 665 -9.52 -7.30 10.27
N SER A 666 -9.07 -6.79 9.12
CA SER A 666 -9.52 -5.52 8.58
C SER A 666 -10.76 -5.75 7.73
N GLU A 667 -11.85 -5.07 8.04
CA GLU A 667 -13.10 -5.10 7.26
C GLU A 667 -13.39 -3.71 6.67
N GLU A 668 -13.96 -3.67 5.46
CA GLU A 668 -14.44 -2.42 4.87
C GLU A 668 -15.68 -1.90 5.60
N LEU A 669 -15.71 -0.59 5.83
CA LEU A 669 -16.85 0.09 6.44
C LEU A 669 -17.71 0.72 5.35
N THR A 670 -18.99 0.35 5.31
CA THR A 670 -19.97 0.94 4.39
C THR A 670 -20.42 2.35 4.78
N GLY A 671 -20.17 2.76 6.03
CA GLY A 671 -20.37 4.12 6.51
C GLY A 671 -20.32 4.25 8.03
N LEU A 672 -20.24 5.49 8.50
CA LEU A 672 -20.22 5.86 9.92
C LEU A 672 -21.63 6.25 10.39
N ARG A 673 -22.11 5.62 11.47
CA ARG A 673 -23.48 5.86 11.97
C ARG A 673 -23.52 6.11 13.47
N LEU A 674 -24.46 6.94 13.87
CA LEU A 674 -24.91 7.08 15.25
C LEU A 674 -26.15 6.20 15.47
N ARG A 675 -26.16 5.43 16.57
CA ARG A 675 -27.32 4.65 17.05
C ARG A 675 -27.97 5.41 18.21
N GLY A 676 -29.28 5.61 18.09
CA GLY A 676 -30.07 6.28 19.11
C GLY A 676 -30.48 5.30 20.22
N ASP A 677 -29.84 5.38 21.37
CA ASP A 677 -30.49 5.08 22.64
C ASP A 677 -30.93 6.43 23.20
N VAL A 678 -32.20 6.81 22.99
CA VAL A 678 -32.69 8.11 23.42
C VAL A 678 -32.83 8.12 24.94
N VAL A 679 -31.76 8.51 25.65
CA VAL A 679 -31.84 8.83 27.08
C VAL A 679 -32.23 10.30 27.20
N SER A 680 -33.54 10.55 27.29
CA SER A 680 -34.07 11.89 27.54
C SER A 680 -33.76 12.28 28.99
N THR A 681 -32.93 13.29 29.19
CA THR A 681 -32.74 13.89 30.51
C THR A 681 -33.31 15.30 30.50
N VAL A 682 -34.22 15.58 31.43
CA VAL A 682 -34.71 16.93 31.71
C VAL A 682 -33.56 17.64 32.42
N ALA A 683 -33.06 18.74 31.85
CA ALA A 683 -32.09 19.57 32.56
C ALA A 683 -32.77 20.16 33.82
N PRO A 684 -32.11 20.17 34.98
CA PRO A 684 -32.65 20.73 36.22
C PRO A 684 -32.99 22.22 36.12
#